data_AF-A0A3M1D1S3-F1
#
_entry.id   AF-A0A3M1D1S3-F1
#
_cell.length_a   1.000
_cell.length_b   1.000
_cell.length_c   1.000
_cell.angle_alpha   90.00
_cell.angle_beta   90.00
_cell.angle_gamma   90.00
#
_symmetry.space_group_name_H-M   'P 1'
#
loop_
_entity.id
_entity.type
_entity.pdbx_description
1 polymer ?
#
loop_
_entity_poly.entity_id
_entity_poly.type
_entity_poly.pdbx_seq_one_letter_code
_entity_poly.pdbx_strand_id
1 'polypeptide(L)'
;MPEVWRFTMRHCLWRNNTFSFLTPVSIKAHAAVILDSNTFVNNTFSVSRQHDVSWPDWPGLVLIRSSSPHLIVGNTGSGNSFPAISWLTGPPTTNAHIHVSDSLPLFAVSIYVPDSCHLTIDSGSVIKMRGSIGGTIRVEGTLEAHDAIFTSWMDNDHGANTDPEPIYGDQLLWGDKHAIEVTPSGSLSLNGCSMLYANYGIQVEGDATVNGCIFARNVGVLDFVGQGSRDYSVRNSVFRNNWKRAAILFDSDINEQSLTVSDCDLINNWRGVDLTTSSTLAPIHATIRRCNISGNVYDGIKVSPLDGGGDIDISRCLLMGNGDNGIFVQGPMAYSYFTTVTNSVIAGNGSLPLSLDYENGIDLMLGDAMLVNNTIAYNLGSGIRLLDELALTDSVVNTIIVGNHKEGILKGFTDLIGFAHNAIYDNGTTRELYFNTPNGGLTTVDEIQALGGDYATNYPLPPGFEPPVYSAAVEAVYDTLEHVTRVITDNVQFDTLVSVPALFYPDTSQSLLRRFYVDTVRADTIIVAGDATADVAPGSIFSIQGYHLSPTSPVIDMGGYTSRMGGFDIDGQPRVQDGDFDGNAVVDIGADELPADSAVAPLQVTRPVEGQLCLVGDTTTIEWSAPATDSVDLLYTVDYDSAAGVAVWMYIDTGVPADTPGYLWRIPAAWSPRCRVMVVDAADSSRHAMSAPFRIKGYVLTRLTDDSTYLPFLPYEDGWAIPNDSADMWPESWYRRFDYDTATDPFT
;
A
#
# COMPACT_ATOMS: atom_id res chain seq x y z
N MET A 1 -46.76 -16.20 17.12
CA MET A 1 -45.51 -15.48 16.81
C MET A 1 -44.86 -15.18 18.16
N PRO A 2 -43.62 -15.59 18.44
CA PRO A 2 -42.99 -15.13 19.68
C PRO A 2 -42.87 -13.60 19.60
N GLU A 3 -43.24 -12.92 20.68
CA GLU A 3 -43.14 -11.47 20.77
C GLU A 3 -41.69 -11.03 20.55
N VAL A 4 -41.50 -10.12 19.61
CA VAL A 4 -40.20 -9.63 19.14
C VAL A 4 -39.82 -8.45 20.05
N TRP A 5 -39.19 -8.74 21.19
CA TRP A 5 -38.76 -7.71 22.14
C TRP A 5 -37.58 -6.90 21.59
N ARG A 6 -37.63 -5.58 21.76
CA ARG A 6 -36.54 -4.65 21.43
C ARG A 6 -36.01 -4.01 22.71
N PHE A 7 -34.69 -3.92 22.82
CA PHE A 7 -34.02 -3.24 23.94
C PHE A 7 -33.41 -1.94 23.46
N THR A 8 -33.56 -0.87 24.23
CA THR A 8 -32.97 0.43 23.93
C THR A 8 -32.48 1.08 25.21
N MET A 9 -31.20 1.44 25.22
CA MET A 9 -30.55 2.19 26.28
C MET A 9 -29.87 3.41 25.64
N ARG A 10 -30.36 4.61 26.00
CA ARG A 10 -29.87 5.87 25.45
C ARG A 10 -29.53 6.88 26.53
N HIS A 11 -28.46 7.63 26.34
CA HIS A 11 -28.09 8.77 27.20
C HIS A 11 -28.01 8.43 28.70
N CYS A 12 -27.69 7.17 29.04
CA CYS A 12 -27.58 6.74 30.42
C CYS A 12 -26.16 6.99 30.96
N LEU A 13 -26.06 7.47 32.21
CA LEU A 13 -24.79 7.66 32.92
C LEU A 13 -24.64 6.63 34.03
N TRP A 14 -23.53 5.89 34.00
CA TRP A 14 -23.14 4.88 34.98
C TRP A 14 -21.80 5.29 35.60
N ARG A 15 -21.81 5.84 36.80
CA ARG A 15 -20.62 6.44 37.41
C ARG A 15 -20.35 5.94 38.83
N ASN A 16 -19.08 5.60 39.12
CA ASN A 16 -18.59 5.23 40.45
C ASN A 16 -19.37 4.07 41.10
N ASN A 17 -19.87 3.12 40.31
CA ASN A 17 -20.54 1.95 40.86
C ASN A 17 -19.53 0.87 41.27
N THR A 18 -19.92 0.04 42.23
CA THR A 18 -19.22 -1.19 42.58
C THR A 18 -20.19 -2.36 42.43
N PHE A 19 -19.90 -3.26 41.48
CA PHE A 19 -20.73 -4.41 41.19
C PHE A 19 -20.16 -5.68 41.83
N SER A 20 -21.02 -6.43 42.53
CA SER A 20 -20.70 -7.75 43.05
C SER A 20 -20.86 -8.88 42.03
N PHE A 21 -21.40 -8.57 40.85
CA PHE A 21 -21.65 -9.49 39.74
C PHE A 21 -20.81 -9.10 38.54
N LEU A 22 -20.52 -10.06 37.66
CA LEU A 22 -19.68 -9.89 36.48
C LEU A 22 -20.32 -8.97 35.42
N THR A 23 -21.66 -8.90 35.35
CA THR A 23 -22.34 -8.06 34.36
C THR A 23 -23.57 -7.39 34.98
N PRO A 24 -23.66 -6.05 35.00
CA PRO A 24 -24.79 -5.37 35.58
C PRO A 24 -25.98 -5.22 34.61
N VAL A 25 -25.73 -5.22 33.29
CA VAL A 25 -26.79 -5.21 32.26
C VAL A 25 -26.67 -6.47 31.39
N SER A 26 -27.68 -7.34 31.44
CA SER A 26 -27.73 -8.57 30.63
C SER A 26 -28.97 -8.56 29.75
N ILE A 27 -28.76 -8.55 28.43
CA ILE A 27 -29.79 -8.46 27.40
C ILE A 27 -29.88 -9.83 26.72
N LYS A 28 -31.04 -10.49 26.81
CA LYS A 28 -31.24 -11.85 26.30
C LYS A 28 -32.48 -11.95 25.41
N ALA A 29 -32.35 -12.65 24.27
CA ALA A 29 -33.47 -12.95 23.36
C ALA A 29 -34.21 -11.72 22.80
N HIS A 30 -33.49 -10.63 22.49
CA HIS A 30 -34.06 -9.43 21.86
C HIS A 30 -33.76 -9.40 20.36
N ALA A 31 -34.74 -9.02 19.56
CA ALA A 31 -34.60 -8.97 18.10
C ALA A 31 -33.99 -7.66 17.58
N ALA A 32 -33.84 -6.67 18.46
CA ALA A 32 -33.03 -5.49 18.19
C ALA A 32 -32.48 -4.94 19.50
N VAL A 33 -31.18 -4.63 19.53
CA VAL A 33 -30.49 -4.00 20.65
C VAL A 33 -29.91 -2.68 20.18
N ILE A 34 -30.28 -1.61 20.88
CA ILE A 34 -29.80 -0.24 20.66
C ILE A 34 -29.09 0.25 21.93
N LEU A 35 -27.79 0.51 21.83
CA LEU A 35 -26.97 1.16 22.85
C LEU A 35 -26.42 2.45 22.23
N ASP A 36 -26.96 3.59 22.63
CA ASP A 36 -26.66 4.85 21.96
C ASP A 36 -26.35 5.96 22.96
N SER A 37 -25.16 6.55 22.84
CA SER A 37 -24.76 7.73 23.62
C SER A 37 -24.74 7.52 25.14
N ASN A 38 -24.32 6.33 25.62
CA ASN A 38 -24.22 6.04 27.06
C ASN A 38 -22.80 6.28 27.59
N THR A 39 -22.68 6.63 28.87
CA THR A 39 -21.39 6.94 29.50
C THR A 39 -21.15 6.08 30.73
N PHE A 40 -20.02 5.36 30.75
CA PHE A 40 -19.58 4.48 31.84
C PHE A 40 -18.26 4.98 32.43
N VAL A 41 -18.26 5.45 33.68
CA VAL A 41 -17.10 6.10 34.30
C VAL A 41 -16.79 5.49 35.67
N ASN A 42 -15.55 5.06 35.88
CA ASN A 42 -15.03 4.61 37.18
C ASN A 42 -15.87 3.49 37.83
N ASN A 43 -16.43 2.58 37.04
CA ASN A 43 -17.16 1.45 37.57
C ASN A 43 -16.19 0.31 37.91
N THR A 44 -16.40 -0.33 39.06
CA THR A 44 -15.52 -1.36 39.62
C THR A 44 -16.28 -2.66 39.80
N PHE A 45 -15.61 -3.78 39.57
CA PHE A 45 -16.16 -5.13 39.76
C PHE A 45 -15.43 -5.80 40.93
N SER A 46 -16.17 -6.25 41.95
CA SER A 46 -15.58 -6.78 43.19
C SER A 46 -15.21 -8.27 43.12
N VAL A 47 -15.34 -8.90 41.95
CA VAL A 47 -15.07 -10.33 41.76
C VAL A 47 -13.61 -10.53 41.35
N SER A 48 -12.83 -11.22 42.19
CA SER A 48 -11.39 -11.41 42.02
C SER A 48 -10.98 -12.59 41.10
N ARG A 49 -11.93 -13.26 40.43
CA ARG A 49 -11.64 -14.40 39.54
C ARG A 49 -11.56 -13.94 38.09
N GLN A 50 -10.45 -13.29 37.74
CA GLN A 50 -10.12 -12.92 36.36
C GLN A 50 -9.74 -14.13 35.48
N HIS A 51 -9.22 -15.20 36.06
CA HIS A 51 -8.54 -16.26 35.30
C HIS A 51 -9.34 -17.56 35.12
N ASP A 52 -10.55 -17.67 35.69
CA ASP A 52 -11.23 -18.97 35.85
C ASP A 52 -12.74 -18.94 35.53
N VAL A 53 -13.20 -17.96 34.76
CA VAL A 53 -14.56 -18.00 34.20
C VAL A 53 -14.60 -18.99 33.03
N SER A 54 -14.85 -20.24 33.39
CA SER A 54 -15.52 -21.16 32.47
C SER A 54 -16.81 -20.52 31.98
N TRP A 55 -17.11 -20.77 30.70
CA TRP A 55 -18.31 -20.32 29.99
C TRP A 55 -19.58 -20.28 30.88
N PRO A 56 -20.44 -19.24 30.85
CA PRO A 56 -20.57 -18.18 29.81
C PRO A 56 -20.51 -16.72 30.33
N ASP A 57 -19.99 -16.46 31.53
CA ASP A 57 -20.18 -15.15 32.19
C ASP A 57 -18.92 -14.28 32.05
N TRP A 58 -18.82 -13.57 30.92
CA TRP A 58 -17.78 -12.56 30.69
C TRP A 58 -18.08 -11.29 31.48
N PRO A 59 -17.11 -10.76 32.24
CA PRO A 59 -17.29 -9.47 32.86
C PRO A 59 -17.42 -8.39 31.78
N GLY A 60 -18.37 -7.49 31.97
CA GLY A 60 -18.66 -6.43 31.02
C GLY A 60 -19.72 -5.50 31.56
N LEU A 61 -19.72 -4.25 31.11
CA LEU A 61 -20.72 -3.26 31.51
C LEU A 61 -22.10 -3.61 30.92
N VAL A 62 -22.10 -4.14 29.70
CA VAL A 62 -23.30 -4.63 29.01
C VAL A 62 -22.99 -5.97 28.36
N LEU A 63 -23.85 -6.96 28.57
CA LEU A 63 -23.78 -8.27 27.92
C LEU A 63 -24.98 -8.48 27.00
N ILE A 64 -24.70 -8.72 25.73
CA ILE A 64 -25.66 -9.05 24.69
C ILE A 64 -25.55 -10.56 24.40
N ARG A 65 -26.59 -11.32 24.75
CA ARG A 65 -26.65 -12.77 24.57
C ARG A 65 -27.88 -13.17 23.76
N SER A 66 -27.70 -13.97 22.72
CA SER A 66 -28.77 -14.48 21.85
C SER A 66 -29.72 -13.36 21.41
N SER A 67 -29.16 -12.19 21.07
CA SER A 67 -29.91 -10.99 20.71
C SER A 67 -29.26 -10.36 19.49
N SER A 68 -30.01 -9.52 18.76
CA SER A 68 -29.53 -8.92 17.52
C SER A 68 -29.10 -7.47 17.70
N PRO A 69 -27.79 -7.15 17.68
CA PRO A 69 -27.34 -5.76 17.63
C PRO A 69 -27.90 -5.05 16.40
N HIS A 70 -28.43 -3.86 16.63
CA HIS A 70 -28.87 -2.96 15.56
C HIS A 70 -28.01 -1.69 15.54
N LEU A 71 -27.79 -1.09 16.71
CA LEU A 71 -27.03 0.15 16.83
C LEU A 71 -26.25 0.16 18.14
N ILE A 72 -24.92 0.23 18.07
CA ILE A 72 -24.05 0.42 19.23
C ILE A 72 -23.14 1.60 18.90
N VAL A 73 -23.52 2.82 19.30
CA VAL A 73 -22.82 4.05 18.87
C VAL A 73 -22.72 5.09 19.98
N GLY A 74 -21.72 5.96 19.94
CA GLY A 74 -21.56 7.08 20.89
C GLY A 74 -21.37 6.67 22.35
N ASN A 75 -21.09 5.40 22.64
CA ASN A 75 -20.90 4.93 24.00
C ASN A 75 -19.45 5.18 24.45
N THR A 76 -19.26 5.76 25.62
CA THR A 76 -17.93 6.13 26.14
C THR A 76 -17.61 5.40 27.45
N GLY A 77 -16.39 4.89 27.59
CA GLY A 77 -15.89 4.29 28.83
C GLY A 77 -14.62 4.99 29.33
N SER A 78 -14.49 5.23 30.64
CA SER A 78 -13.22 5.66 31.24
C SER A 78 -13.06 5.20 32.69
N GLY A 79 -11.84 4.79 33.06
CA GLY A 79 -11.51 4.39 34.43
C GLY A 79 -12.27 3.18 34.97
N ASN A 80 -12.95 2.41 34.13
CA ASN A 80 -13.66 1.20 34.55
C ASN A 80 -12.67 0.04 34.72
N SER A 81 -12.88 -0.82 35.72
CA SER A 81 -12.02 -1.99 35.91
C SER A 81 -12.25 -3.10 34.86
N PHE A 82 -13.38 -3.07 34.14
CA PHE A 82 -13.67 -3.87 32.95
C PHE A 82 -14.49 -3.04 31.94
N PRO A 83 -13.84 -2.34 31.00
CA PRO A 83 -14.51 -1.46 30.06
C PRO A 83 -14.94 -2.23 28.79
N ALA A 84 -15.90 -3.14 28.87
CA ALA A 84 -16.36 -3.89 27.69
C ALA A 84 -17.88 -3.85 27.50
N ILE A 85 -18.29 -3.75 26.24
CA ILE A 85 -19.60 -4.22 25.76
C ILE A 85 -19.36 -5.62 25.20
N SER A 86 -20.05 -6.64 25.72
CA SER A 86 -19.81 -8.03 25.35
C SER A 86 -20.92 -8.55 24.42
N TRP A 87 -20.58 -9.03 23.23
CA TRP A 87 -21.48 -9.66 22.27
C TRP A 87 -21.17 -11.16 22.16
N LEU A 88 -21.99 -11.97 22.82
CA LEU A 88 -21.75 -13.43 22.87
C LEU A 88 -22.33 -14.16 21.66
N THR A 89 -23.62 -13.95 21.37
CA THR A 89 -24.35 -14.70 20.32
C THR A 89 -25.53 -13.89 19.78
N GLY A 90 -25.96 -14.24 18.57
CA GLY A 90 -27.10 -13.66 17.87
C GLY A 90 -26.64 -12.78 16.69
N PRO A 91 -27.24 -12.94 15.50
CA PRO A 91 -26.83 -12.19 14.32
C PRO A 91 -27.23 -10.71 14.44
N PRO A 92 -26.53 -9.78 13.77
CA PRO A 92 -26.98 -8.41 13.65
C PRO A 92 -28.36 -8.34 12.95
N THR A 93 -29.02 -7.19 13.07
CA THR A 93 -30.18 -6.88 12.22
C THR A 93 -29.75 -6.56 10.79
N THR A 94 -30.71 -6.49 9.85
CA THR A 94 -30.50 -6.19 8.42
C THR A 94 -29.53 -5.05 8.13
N ASN A 95 -29.61 -3.93 8.87
CA ASN A 95 -28.64 -2.84 8.78
C ASN A 95 -28.16 -2.56 10.20
N ALA A 96 -27.04 -3.16 10.59
CA ALA A 96 -26.48 -2.97 11.92
C ALA A 96 -25.24 -2.07 11.86
N HIS A 97 -25.10 -1.22 12.86
CA HIS A 97 -24.04 -0.23 12.91
C HIS A 97 -23.35 -0.22 14.27
N ILE A 98 -22.04 -0.34 14.26
CA ILE A 98 -21.20 -0.46 15.44
C ILE A 98 -20.11 0.62 15.39
N HIS A 99 -20.08 1.44 16.43
CA HIS A 99 -19.02 2.36 16.76
C HIS A 99 -18.69 2.20 18.24
N VAL A 100 -17.56 1.57 18.51
CA VAL A 100 -16.99 1.41 19.85
C VAL A 100 -15.64 2.13 19.93
N SER A 101 -14.89 1.99 21.01
CA SER A 101 -13.61 2.70 21.16
C SER A 101 -12.61 1.88 21.95
N ASP A 102 -11.35 2.28 21.91
CA ASP A 102 -10.30 1.66 22.71
C ASP A 102 -10.57 1.72 24.22
N SER A 103 -11.25 2.76 24.71
CA SER A 103 -11.60 2.88 26.13
C SER A 103 -12.91 2.19 26.51
N LEU A 104 -13.63 1.64 25.52
CA LEU A 104 -14.83 0.81 25.68
C LEU A 104 -14.97 -0.17 24.49
N PRO A 105 -14.07 -1.16 24.36
CA PRO A 105 -14.08 -2.10 23.24
C PRO A 105 -15.31 -3.00 23.20
N LEU A 106 -15.58 -3.54 22.00
CA LEU A 106 -16.53 -4.63 21.81
C LEU A 106 -15.83 -5.96 21.99
N PHE A 107 -16.25 -6.74 22.98
CA PHE A 107 -15.72 -8.08 23.23
C PHE A 107 -16.68 -9.10 22.61
N ALA A 108 -16.25 -9.82 21.58
CA ALA A 108 -17.07 -10.79 20.88
C ALA A 108 -16.48 -12.21 20.97
N VAL A 109 -17.39 -13.20 21.00
CA VAL A 109 -17.01 -14.62 20.90
C VAL A 109 -17.03 -15.04 19.44
N SER A 110 -18.15 -14.81 18.75
CA SER A 110 -18.24 -14.99 17.31
C SER A 110 -19.26 -13.99 16.77
N ILE A 111 -19.04 -13.58 15.52
CA ILE A 111 -19.96 -12.69 14.81
C ILE A 111 -20.39 -13.43 13.56
N TYR A 112 -21.69 -13.62 13.40
CA TYR A 112 -22.26 -14.20 12.19
C TYR A 112 -23.08 -13.12 11.51
N VAL A 113 -22.72 -12.75 10.27
CA VAL A 113 -23.41 -11.79 9.42
C VAL A 113 -24.18 -12.56 8.34
N PRO A 114 -25.50 -12.76 8.49
CA PRO A 114 -26.31 -13.49 7.51
C PRO A 114 -26.37 -12.79 6.15
N ASP A 115 -26.72 -13.54 5.11
CA ASP A 115 -26.96 -13.07 3.73
C ASP A 115 -27.82 -11.80 3.59
N SER A 116 -28.76 -11.62 4.50
CA SER A 116 -29.74 -10.53 4.53
C SER A 116 -29.28 -9.34 5.38
N CYS A 117 -28.03 -9.33 5.84
CA CYS A 117 -27.51 -8.31 6.75
C CYS A 117 -26.30 -7.58 6.18
N HIS A 118 -26.27 -6.27 6.41
CA HIS A 118 -25.13 -5.39 6.26
C HIS A 118 -24.71 -4.93 7.66
N LEU A 119 -23.50 -5.31 8.06
CA LEU A 119 -22.87 -4.86 9.29
C LEU A 119 -21.78 -3.84 8.95
N THR A 120 -21.92 -2.62 9.48
CA THR A 120 -20.92 -1.56 9.35
C THR A 120 -20.22 -1.33 10.69
N ILE A 121 -18.89 -1.25 10.66
CA ILE A 121 -18.02 -0.92 11.80
C ILE A 121 -17.27 0.37 11.49
N ASP A 122 -17.48 1.39 12.34
CA ASP A 122 -16.94 2.74 12.13
C ASP A 122 -15.49 2.91 12.60
N SER A 123 -14.84 3.95 12.04
CA SER A 123 -13.52 4.43 12.41
C SER A 123 -13.33 4.60 13.91
N GLY A 124 -12.19 4.13 14.42
CA GLY A 124 -11.83 4.17 15.84
C GLY A 124 -12.41 3.01 16.67
N SER A 125 -13.19 2.12 16.07
CA SER A 125 -13.72 0.94 16.76
C SER A 125 -12.63 -0.08 17.06
N VAL A 126 -12.66 -0.62 18.29
CA VAL A 126 -11.81 -1.75 18.72
C VAL A 126 -12.69 -2.97 18.99
N ILE A 127 -12.51 -4.01 18.17
CA ILE A 127 -13.21 -5.29 18.26
C ILE A 127 -12.23 -6.34 18.75
N LYS A 128 -12.52 -6.91 19.93
CA LYS A 128 -11.70 -7.93 20.58
C LYS A 128 -12.37 -9.29 20.52
N MET A 129 -11.64 -10.29 20.04
CA MET A 129 -12.17 -11.63 19.77
C MET A 129 -11.50 -12.68 20.65
N ARG A 130 -12.26 -13.68 21.11
CA ARG A 130 -11.73 -14.76 21.98
C ARG A 130 -11.17 -15.93 21.17
N GLY A 131 -9.91 -16.30 21.43
CA GLY A 131 -9.19 -17.33 20.66
C GLY A 131 -9.43 -18.80 20.98
N SER A 132 -9.84 -19.19 22.19
CA SER A 132 -9.87 -20.61 22.57
C SER A 132 -11.16 -21.37 22.25
N ILE A 133 -12.17 -20.75 21.61
CA ILE A 133 -13.54 -21.31 21.50
C ILE A 133 -14.36 -20.82 20.28
N GLY A 134 -13.77 -20.65 19.09
CA GLY A 134 -14.55 -20.36 17.87
C GLY A 134 -14.66 -18.89 17.50
N GLY A 135 -13.57 -18.15 17.70
CA GLY A 135 -13.39 -16.70 17.54
C GLY A 135 -13.62 -16.10 16.13
N THR A 136 -14.51 -16.64 15.30
CA THR A 136 -14.59 -16.27 13.88
C THR A 136 -15.70 -15.24 13.60
N ILE A 137 -15.42 -14.30 12.71
CA ILE A 137 -16.41 -13.45 12.05
C ILE A 137 -16.77 -14.13 10.72
N ARG A 138 -17.95 -14.74 10.65
CA ARG A 138 -18.47 -15.39 9.45
C ARG A 138 -19.38 -14.44 8.69
N VAL A 139 -19.08 -14.19 7.42
CA VAL A 139 -19.75 -13.21 6.56
C VAL A 139 -20.44 -13.91 5.39
N GLU A 140 -21.78 -14.00 5.44
CA GLU A 140 -22.64 -14.45 4.35
C GLU A 140 -23.35 -13.29 3.64
N GLY A 141 -23.56 -12.17 4.34
CA GLY A 141 -24.04 -10.89 3.79
C GLY A 141 -22.88 -9.92 3.55
N THR A 142 -22.98 -8.70 4.08
CA THR A 142 -21.96 -7.65 3.89
C THR A 142 -21.34 -7.24 5.23
N LEU A 143 -20.01 -7.28 5.31
CA LEU A 143 -19.23 -6.66 6.37
C LEU A 143 -18.40 -5.51 5.80
N GLU A 144 -18.62 -4.32 6.33
CA GLU A 144 -17.88 -3.11 5.97
C GLU A 144 -17.24 -2.53 7.22
N ALA A 145 -15.93 -2.28 7.18
CA ALA A 145 -15.20 -1.67 8.29
C ALA A 145 -14.25 -0.57 7.80
N HIS A 146 -14.20 0.50 8.58
CA HIS A 146 -13.37 1.68 8.33
C HIS A 146 -12.53 1.97 9.57
N ASP A 147 -11.23 2.20 9.42
CA ASP A 147 -10.25 2.54 10.48
C ASP A 147 -10.46 1.81 11.82
N ALA A 148 -10.83 0.53 11.75
CA ALA A 148 -11.17 -0.30 12.89
C ALA A 148 -10.04 -1.26 13.22
N ILE A 149 -9.92 -1.62 14.50
CA ILE A 149 -8.93 -2.56 15.01
C ILE A 149 -9.63 -3.87 15.37
N PHE A 150 -9.24 -4.95 14.71
CA PHE A 150 -9.61 -6.32 15.03
C PHE A 150 -8.42 -7.00 15.72
N THR A 151 -8.60 -7.40 16.97
CA THR A 151 -7.49 -7.95 17.74
C THR A 151 -7.93 -9.05 18.71
N SER A 152 -6.96 -9.75 19.27
CA SER A 152 -7.18 -10.73 20.32
C SER A 152 -7.68 -10.07 21.59
N TRP A 153 -8.56 -10.75 22.32
CA TRP A 153 -8.99 -10.32 23.65
C TRP A 153 -7.85 -10.14 24.66
N MET A 154 -6.69 -10.76 24.42
CA MET A 154 -5.47 -10.64 25.24
C MET A 154 -4.48 -9.60 24.73
N ASP A 155 -4.82 -8.90 23.65
CA ASP A 155 -4.03 -7.75 23.23
C ASP A 155 -4.15 -6.64 24.27
N ASN A 156 -3.02 -6.22 24.83
CA ASN A 156 -2.96 -5.18 25.85
C ASN A 156 -2.58 -3.80 25.27
N ASP A 157 -2.18 -3.73 24.00
CA ASP A 157 -1.85 -2.48 23.32
C ASP A 157 -3.13 -1.68 22.96
N HIS A 158 -4.24 -2.40 22.83
CA HIS A 158 -5.57 -1.86 22.57
C HIS A 158 -6.54 -2.38 23.62
N GLY A 159 -7.41 -1.55 24.21
CA GLY A 159 -8.49 -1.94 25.12
C GLY A 159 -8.01 -2.41 26.49
N ALA A 160 -8.30 -1.64 27.54
CA ALA A 160 -7.83 -1.95 28.89
C ALA A 160 -8.33 -3.31 29.43
N ASN A 161 -7.43 -4.31 29.46
CA ASN A 161 -7.48 -5.46 30.34
C ASN A 161 -6.36 -5.31 31.39
N THR A 162 -6.48 -6.01 32.53
CA THR A 162 -5.56 -5.90 33.67
C THR A 162 -4.79 -7.20 33.95
N ASP A 163 -4.61 -8.09 32.97
CA ASP A 163 -3.69 -9.21 33.20
C ASP A 163 -2.23 -8.73 33.15
N PRO A 164 -1.38 -9.19 34.08
CA PRO A 164 0.04 -9.05 33.91
C PRO A 164 0.49 -10.11 32.90
N GLU A 165 0.99 -9.60 31.77
CA GLU A 165 1.84 -10.26 30.75
C GLU A 165 1.16 -10.91 29.53
N PRO A 166 1.74 -10.73 28.32
CA PRO A 166 1.40 -11.56 27.18
C PRO A 166 1.89 -13.00 27.42
N ILE A 167 0.97 -13.95 27.48
CA ILE A 167 1.30 -15.38 27.54
C ILE A 167 1.67 -15.84 26.12
N TYR A 168 2.95 -16.14 25.89
CA TYR A 168 3.49 -16.61 24.61
C TYR A 168 2.87 -17.93 24.12
N GLY A 169 2.73 -18.06 22.79
CA GLY A 169 2.31 -19.27 22.06
C GLY A 169 0.99 -19.11 21.29
N ASP A 170 0.45 -20.20 20.73
CA ASP A 170 -0.87 -20.26 20.05
C ASP A 170 -2.05 -19.77 20.94
N GLN A 171 -1.78 -19.31 22.17
CA GLN A 171 -2.75 -18.78 23.10
C GLN A 171 -3.15 -17.34 22.78
N LEU A 172 -2.24 -16.47 22.31
CA LEU A 172 -2.55 -15.06 21.95
C LEU A 172 -3.44 -14.91 20.71
N LEU A 173 -3.55 -15.97 19.92
CA LEU A 173 -4.21 -15.93 18.62
C LEU A 173 -5.74 -15.93 18.76
N TRP A 174 -6.44 -15.26 17.85
CA TRP A 174 -7.90 -15.39 17.71
C TRP A 174 -8.32 -16.00 16.37
N GLY A 175 -9.48 -16.68 16.36
CA GLY A 175 -9.94 -17.50 15.23
C GLY A 175 -9.55 -18.98 15.39
N ASP A 176 -10.53 -19.88 15.38
CA ASP A 176 -10.29 -21.33 15.47
C ASP A 176 -9.66 -21.89 14.18
N LYS A 177 -10.08 -21.30 13.04
CA LYS A 177 -9.47 -21.44 11.72
C LYS A 177 -9.14 -20.03 11.24
N HIS A 178 -10.04 -19.35 10.54
CA HIS A 178 -9.84 -17.96 10.15
C HIS A 178 -10.52 -16.98 11.12
N ALA A 179 -9.93 -15.80 11.28
CA ALA A 179 -10.47 -14.68 12.04
C ALA A 179 -11.70 -14.09 11.34
N ILE A 180 -11.63 -13.96 10.01
CA ILE A 180 -12.77 -13.63 9.15
C ILE A 180 -12.92 -14.70 8.06
N GLU A 181 -14.13 -15.22 7.90
CA GLU A 181 -14.50 -16.16 6.83
C GLU A 181 -15.59 -15.52 5.97
N VAL A 182 -15.28 -15.19 4.72
CA VAL A 182 -16.24 -14.67 3.73
C VAL A 182 -16.70 -15.82 2.87
N THR A 183 -17.99 -16.15 2.92
CA THR A 183 -18.56 -17.24 2.12
C THR A 183 -18.74 -16.83 0.66
N PRO A 184 -19.09 -17.74 -0.28
CA PRO A 184 -19.23 -17.40 -1.69
C PRO A 184 -20.28 -16.32 -2.00
N SER A 185 -21.27 -16.13 -1.13
CA SER A 185 -22.28 -15.07 -1.23
C SER A 185 -21.93 -13.80 -0.46
N GLY A 186 -20.91 -13.87 0.39
CA GLY A 186 -20.50 -12.77 1.27
C GLY A 186 -19.69 -11.71 0.55
N SER A 187 -19.68 -10.52 1.13
CA SER A 187 -18.88 -9.38 0.68
C SER A 187 -18.18 -8.72 1.87
N LEU A 188 -16.88 -8.46 1.71
CA LEU A 188 -16.03 -7.81 2.70
C LEU A 188 -15.41 -6.54 2.12
N SER A 189 -15.48 -5.44 2.87
CA SER A 189 -14.72 -4.23 2.59
C SER A 189 -13.99 -3.76 3.85
N LEU A 190 -12.67 -3.72 3.78
CA LEU A 190 -11.80 -3.20 4.83
C LEU A 190 -11.04 -1.99 4.30
N ASN A 191 -11.23 -0.84 4.95
CA ASN A 191 -10.55 0.41 4.63
C ASN A 191 -9.85 0.93 5.89
N GLY A 192 -8.54 1.14 5.87
CA GLY A 192 -7.81 1.70 7.01
C GLY A 192 -7.73 0.77 8.24
N CYS A 193 -8.16 -0.49 8.14
CA CYS A 193 -8.33 -1.37 9.29
C CYS A 193 -7.02 -2.06 9.71
N SER A 194 -6.88 -2.33 11.00
CA SER A 194 -5.78 -3.13 11.55
C SER A 194 -6.27 -4.49 12.02
N MET A 195 -5.60 -5.56 11.61
CA MET A 195 -5.81 -6.91 12.10
C MET A 195 -4.55 -7.44 12.76
N LEU A 196 -4.67 -7.70 14.06
CA LEU A 196 -3.56 -8.08 14.92
C LEU A 196 -3.83 -9.44 15.57
N TYR A 197 -2.78 -10.25 15.70
CA TYR A 197 -2.79 -11.52 16.44
C TYR A 197 -3.89 -12.50 15.99
N ALA A 198 -4.31 -12.47 14.74
CA ALA A 198 -5.17 -13.51 14.19
C ALA A 198 -4.38 -14.82 14.03
N ASN A 199 -5.06 -15.95 14.24
CA ASN A 199 -4.52 -17.27 13.92
C ASN A 199 -4.35 -17.36 12.39
N TYR A 200 -5.38 -17.73 11.65
CA TYR A 200 -5.42 -17.41 10.22
C TYR A 200 -6.26 -16.13 10.07
N GLY A 201 -5.81 -15.14 9.29
CA GLY A 201 -6.44 -13.84 9.17
C GLY A 201 -7.80 -13.91 8.49
N ILE A 202 -7.83 -13.78 7.17
CA ILE A 202 -9.03 -13.68 6.37
C ILE A 202 -9.01 -14.76 5.31
N GLN A 203 -10.08 -15.56 5.25
CA GLN A 203 -10.37 -16.43 4.12
C GLN A 203 -11.50 -15.82 3.31
N VAL A 204 -11.29 -15.69 2.00
CA VAL A 204 -12.25 -15.10 1.08
C VAL A 204 -12.67 -16.10 0.02
N GLU A 205 -13.93 -16.57 0.10
CA GLU A 205 -14.60 -17.29 -0.98
C GLU A 205 -15.53 -16.38 -1.81
N GLY A 206 -15.96 -15.27 -1.21
CA GLY A 206 -16.85 -14.25 -1.77
C GLY A 206 -16.11 -13.07 -2.40
N ASP A 207 -16.69 -11.87 -2.31
CA ASP A 207 -16.03 -10.63 -2.77
C ASP A 207 -15.25 -9.99 -1.63
N ALA A 208 -14.07 -9.46 -1.91
CA ALA A 208 -13.31 -8.69 -0.91
C ALA A 208 -12.53 -7.53 -1.52
N THR A 209 -12.53 -6.42 -0.80
CA THR A 209 -11.66 -5.25 -1.05
C THR A 209 -10.89 -4.92 0.21
N VAL A 210 -9.57 -4.77 0.07
CA VAL A 210 -8.66 -4.42 1.18
C VAL A 210 -7.84 -3.21 0.75
N ASN A 211 -7.98 -2.11 1.48
CA ASN A 211 -7.32 -0.85 1.16
C ASN A 211 -6.81 -0.17 2.44
N GLY A 212 -5.57 0.31 2.47
CA GLY A 212 -5.06 1.07 3.62
C GLY A 212 -4.93 0.24 4.91
N CYS A 213 -4.92 -1.09 4.83
CA CYS A 213 -5.03 -1.94 6.01
C CYS A 213 -3.66 -2.39 6.55
N ILE A 214 -3.60 -2.70 7.84
CA ILE A 214 -2.41 -3.23 8.51
C ILE A 214 -2.70 -4.64 9.00
N PHE A 215 -1.89 -5.60 8.59
CA PHE A 215 -1.92 -6.98 9.07
C PHE A 215 -0.60 -7.31 9.74
N ALA A 216 -0.61 -7.43 11.06
CA ALA A 216 0.62 -7.69 11.81
C ALA A 216 0.49 -8.81 12.85
N ARG A 217 1.56 -9.58 13.00
CA ARG A 217 1.70 -10.62 14.03
C ARG A 217 0.64 -11.72 13.92
N ASN A 218 0.23 -12.06 12.70
CA ASN A 218 -0.75 -13.12 12.41
C ASN A 218 -0.07 -14.43 11.97
N VAL A 219 -0.75 -15.59 12.10
CA VAL A 219 -0.25 -16.89 11.62
C VAL A 219 -0.60 -17.17 10.13
N GLY A 220 -1.52 -16.41 9.58
CA GLY A 220 -1.80 -16.28 8.15
C GLY A 220 -2.60 -15.02 7.95
N VAL A 221 -2.63 -14.47 6.73
CA VAL A 221 -3.19 -13.12 6.57
C VAL A 221 -4.37 -13.08 5.62
N LEU A 222 -4.16 -13.27 4.33
CA LEU A 222 -5.22 -13.11 3.34
C LEU A 222 -5.18 -14.24 2.33
N ASP A 223 -6.16 -15.14 2.44
CA ASP A 223 -6.30 -16.33 1.62
C ASP A 223 -7.52 -16.15 0.69
N PHE A 224 -7.26 -15.89 -0.59
CA PHE A 224 -8.29 -15.86 -1.63
C PHE A 224 -8.44 -17.26 -2.21
N VAL A 225 -9.60 -17.86 -1.98
CA VAL A 225 -9.90 -19.26 -2.36
C VAL A 225 -11.29 -19.39 -3.01
N GLY A 226 -11.84 -18.26 -3.47
CA GLY A 226 -13.19 -18.21 -4.02
C GLY A 226 -13.36 -19.00 -5.29
N GLN A 227 -14.61 -19.39 -5.54
CA GLN A 227 -15.03 -20.01 -6.79
C GLN A 227 -15.77 -18.98 -7.65
N GLY A 228 -15.77 -19.18 -8.97
CA GLY A 228 -16.35 -18.22 -9.91
C GLY A 228 -15.33 -17.24 -10.48
N SER A 229 -15.77 -16.38 -11.40
CA SER A 229 -14.94 -15.29 -11.90
C SER A 229 -14.99 -14.12 -10.92
N ARG A 230 -13.82 -13.70 -10.45
CA ARG A 230 -13.67 -12.68 -9.40
C ARG A 230 -12.40 -11.88 -9.61
N ASP A 231 -12.48 -10.60 -9.25
CA ASP A 231 -11.36 -9.66 -9.28
C ASP A 231 -11.08 -9.19 -7.86
N TYR A 232 -9.97 -9.68 -7.29
CA TYR A 232 -9.54 -9.28 -5.96
C TYR A 232 -8.57 -8.12 -6.03
N SER A 233 -8.70 -7.20 -5.07
CA SER A 233 -7.83 -6.03 -5.00
C SER A 233 -7.34 -5.80 -3.57
N VAL A 234 -6.02 -5.72 -3.42
CA VAL A 234 -5.33 -5.36 -2.19
C VAL A 234 -4.43 -4.16 -2.49
N ARG A 235 -4.68 -3.03 -1.82
CA ARG A 235 -3.95 -1.78 -2.10
C ARG A 235 -3.51 -1.06 -0.84
N ASN A 236 -2.43 -0.29 -0.93
CA ASN A 236 -1.99 0.65 0.12
C ASN A 236 -1.88 -0.02 1.50
N SER A 237 -1.53 -1.31 1.56
CA SER A 237 -1.67 -2.12 2.77
C SER A 237 -0.33 -2.67 3.24
N VAL A 238 -0.19 -2.82 4.55
CA VAL A 238 1.04 -3.29 5.20
C VAL A 238 0.80 -4.67 5.80
N PHE A 239 1.64 -5.62 5.43
CA PHE A 239 1.69 -6.99 5.93
C PHE A 239 3.05 -7.18 6.58
N ARG A 240 3.08 -7.24 7.92
CA ARG A 240 4.35 -7.28 8.65
C ARG A 240 4.40 -8.36 9.71
N ASN A 241 5.53 -9.04 9.81
CA ASN A 241 5.79 -9.98 10.91
C ASN A 241 4.69 -11.07 11.02
N ASN A 242 4.24 -11.61 9.88
CA ASN A 242 3.25 -12.70 9.85
C ASN A 242 3.95 -14.04 9.57
N TRP A 243 3.57 -15.12 10.27
CA TRP A 243 4.36 -16.37 10.31
C TRP A 243 3.53 -17.60 9.97
N LYS A 244 4.10 -18.66 9.37
CA LYS A 244 3.39 -19.91 8.99
C LYS A 244 2.36 -19.83 7.84
N ARG A 245 2.13 -18.71 7.15
CA ARG A 245 1.54 -18.62 5.78
C ARG A 245 2.07 -17.40 5.02
N ALA A 246 1.87 -17.38 3.70
CA ALA A 246 2.13 -16.20 2.89
C ALA A 246 1.29 -15.01 3.39
N ALA A 247 1.79 -13.79 3.20
CA ALA A 247 1.01 -12.58 3.48
C ALA A 247 -0.21 -12.49 2.56
N ILE A 248 -0.07 -12.90 1.29
CA ILE A 248 -1.21 -13.06 0.39
C ILE A 248 -1.09 -14.43 -0.28
N LEU A 249 -2.10 -15.26 -0.08
CA LEU A 249 -2.29 -16.51 -0.81
C LEU A 249 -3.45 -16.34 -1.78
N PHE A 250 -3.21 -16.65 -3.05
CA PHE A 250 -4.24 -16.69 -4.08
C PHE A 250 -4.27 -18.08 -4.70
N ASP A 251 -5.38 -18.77 -4.49
CA ASP A 251 -5.63 -20.12 -4.97
C ASP A 251 -6.77 -20.08 -6.01
N SER A 252 -6.40 -20.15 -7.29
CA SER A 252 -7.38 -20.19 -8.38
C SER A 252 -7.89 -21.62 -8.58
N ASP A 253 -9.21 -21.79 -8.53
CA ASP A 253 -9.86 -23.11 -8.58
C ASP A 253 -10.43 -23.44 -9.97
N ILE A 254 -11.55 -22.83 -10.39
CA ILE A 254 -12.37 -23.31 -11.53
C ILE A 254 -12.70 -22.31 -12.65
N ASN A 255 -12.45 -21.00 -12.48
CA ASN A 255 -12.82 -19.96 -13.45
C ASN A 255 -11.74 -18.86 -13.50
N GLU A 256 -11.81 -17.99 -14.52
CA GLU A 256 -10.89 -16.85 -14.67
C GLU A 256 -11.01 -15.91 -13.47
N GLN A 257 -9.93 -15.80 -12.71
CA GLN A 257 -9.82 -14.94 -11.53
C GLN A 257 -8.60 -14.06 -11.66
N SER A 258 -8.72 -12.84 -11.19
CA SER A 258 -7.61 -11.89 -11.16
C SER A 258 -7.30 -11.43 -9.73
N LEU A 259 -6.02 -11.20 -9.48
CA LEU A 259 -5.53 -10.55 -8.27
C LEU A 259 -4.72 -9.31 -8.65
N THR A 260 -5.12 -8.16 -8.13
CA THR A 260 -4.29 -6.95 -8.14
C THR A 260 -3.76 -6.67 -6.74
N VAL A 261 -2.44 -6.65 -6.60
CA VAL A 261 -1.75 -6.16 -5.39
C VAL A 261 -0.96 -4.91 -5.79
N SER A 262 -1.25 -3.77 -5.18
CA SER A 262 -0.47 -2.57 -5.48
C SER A 262 -0.19 -1.69 -4.28
N ASP A 263 0.97 -1.04 -4.26
CA ASP A 263 1.30 -0.05 -3.23
C ASP A 263 1.32 -0.68 -1.83
N CYS A 264 1.79 -1.93 -1.73
CA CYS A 264 1.75 -2.71 -0.49
C CYS A 264 3.15 -3.04 0.03
N ASP A 265 3.29 -3.03 1.35
CA ASP A 265 4.50 -3.44 2.06
C ASP A 265 4.31 -4.85 2.64
N LEU A 266 4.95 -5.86 2.07
CA LEU A 266 4.92 -7.25 2.52
C LEU A 266 6.29 -7.60 3.11
N ILE A 267 6.50 -7.15 4.35
CA ILE A 267 7.82 -7.14 5.01
C ILE A 267 7.88 -8.21 6.11
N ASN A 268 8.95 -9.01 6.13
CA ASN A 268 9.24 -9.96 7.21
C ASN A 268 8.09 -10.96 7.49
N ASN A 269 7.45 -11.47 6.44
CA ASN A 269 6.44 -12.51 6.53
C ASN A 269 7.03 -13.90 6.25
N TRP A 270 6.21 -14.96 6.31
CA TRP A 270 6.70 -16.28 5.89
C TRP A 270 7.09 -16.30 4.40
N ARG A 271 6.18 -15.80 3.56
CA ARG A 271 6.34 -15.47 2.14
C ARG A 271 5.62 -14.16 1.89
N GLY A 272 5.99 -13.44 0.84
CA GLY A 272 5.22 -12.29 0.38
C GLY A 272 3.90 -12.72 -0.26
N VAL A 273 3.96 -13.07 -1.54
CA VAL A 273 2.79 -13.50 -2.33
C VAL A 273 2.97 -14.94 -2.79
N ASP A 274 1.95 -15.78 -2.62
CA ASP A 274 1.90 -17.16 -3.12
C ASP A 274 0.70 -17.32 -4.07
N LEU A 275 0.99 -17.59 -5.34
CA LEU A 275 0.01 -17.82 -6.39
C LEU A 275 0.00 -19.31 -6.72
N THR A 276 -1.13 -19.99 -6.48
CA THR A 276 -1.28 -21.44 -6.64
C THR A 276 -2.61 -21.78 -7.30
N THR A 277 -2.75 -23.03 -7.74
CA THR A 277 -4.06 -23.62 -8.09
C THR A 277 -4.23 -24.96 -7.39
N SER A 278 -5.43 -25.25 -6.89
CA SER A 278 -5.71 -26.45 -6.07
C SER A 278 -6.50 -27.54 -6.79
N SER A 279 -7.25 -27.23 -7.86
CA SER A 279 -8.12 -28.26 -8.48
C SER A 279 -8.27 -28.28 -10.00
N THR A 280 -8.06 -27.20 -10.78
CA THR A 280 -8.27 -27.24 -12.25
C THR A 280 -7.43 -26.26 -13.09
N LEU A 281 -7.60 -26.33 -14.43
CA LEU A 281 -6.94 -25.58 -15.53
C LEU A 281 -7.20 -24.06 -15.58
N ALA A 282 -7.68 -23.44 -14.51
CA ALA A 282 -8.05 -22.02 -14.53
C ALA A 282 -6.78 -21.15 -14.64
N PRO A 283 -6.72 -20.20 -15.60
CA PRO A 283 -5.56 -19.36 -15.70
C PRO A 283 -5.43 -18.42 -14.50
N ILE A 284 -4.19 -18.18 -14.06
CA ILE A 284 -3.88 -17.17 -13.05
C ILE A 284 -3.59 -15.85 -13.76
N HIS A 285 -4.35 -14.81 -13.43
CA HIS A 285 -4.02 -13.43 -13.81
C HIS A 285 -3.65 -12.65 -12.56
N ALA A 286 -2.40 -12.21 -12.45
CA ALA A 286 -1.93 -11.46 -11.30
C ALA A 286 -1.15 -10.22 -11.73
N THR A 287 -1.48 -9.08 -11.14
CA THR A 287 -0.72 -7.83 -11.27
C THR A 287 -0.23 -7.42 -9.90
N ILE A 288 1.09 -7.41 -9.72
CA ILE A 288 1.78 -7.04 -8.49
C ILE A 288 2.66 -5.84 -8.80
N ARG A 289 2.30 -4.65 -8.31
CA ARG A 289 2.98 -3.41 -8.73
C ARG A 289 3.27 -2.44 -7.59
N ARG A 290 4.44 -1.79 -7.61
CA ARG A 290 4.84 -0.80 -6.57
C ARG A 290 4.76 -1.39 -5.16
N CYS A 291 5.18 -2.65 -5.01
CA CYS A 291 5.15 -3.33 -3.73
C CYS A 291 6.56 -3.52 -3.18
N ASN A 292 6.71 -3.39 -1.87
CA ASN A 292 7.93 -3.78 -1.15
C ASN A 292 7.75 -5.16 -0.53
N ILE A 293 8.33 -6.19 -1.13
CA ILE A 293 8.19 -7.60 -0.77
C ILE A 293 9.55 -8.11 -0.28
N SER A 294 9.91 -7.71 0.93
CA SER A 294 11.30 -7.80 1.40
C SER A 294 11.43 -8.44 2.78
N GLY A 295 12.58 -9.05 3.04
CA GLY A 295 12.91 -9.69 4.32
C GLY A 295 12.02 -10.88 4.67
N ASN A 296 11.26 -11.44 3.73
CA ASN A 296 10.41 -12.60 3.99
C ASN A 296 11.28 -13.84 4.21
N VAL A 297 10.79 -14.77 5.03
CA VAL A 297 11.56 -15.95 5.43
C VAL A 297 11.85 -16.88 4.25
N TYR A 298 10.94 -17.04 3.29
CA TYR A 298 11.12 -17.85 2.08
C TYR A 298 11.11 -16.94 0.86
N ASP A 299 10.30 -17.25 -0.16
CA ASP A 299 10.22 -16.48 -1.40
C ASP A 299 9.51 -15.14 -1.18
N GLY A 300 9.96 -14.12 -1.92
CA GLY A 300 9.20 -12.87 -2.06
C GLY A 300 7.88 -13.13 -2.79
N ILE A 301 7.97 -13.58 -4.04
CA ILE A 301 6.83 -14.04 -4.83
C ILE A 301 7.04 -15.50 -5.24
N LYS A 302 6.05 -16.34 -4.96
CA LYS A 302 6.00 -17.72 -5.41
C LYS A 302 4.82 -17.93 -6.34
N VAL A 303 5.07 -18.63 -7.44
CA VAL A 303 4.08 -19.05 -8.42
C VAL A 303 4.23 -20.56 -8.57
N SER A 304 3.19 -21.30 -8.21
CA SER A 304 3.19 -22.77 -8.25
C SER A 304 1.84 -23.37 -8.62
N PRO A 305 1.23 -22.96 -9.74
CA PRO A 305 0.00 -23.57 -10.25
C PRO A 305 0.20 -25.06 -10.57
N LEU A 306 -0.82 -25.86 -10.28
CA LEU A 306 -0.89 -27.27 -10.63
C LEU A 306 -1.29 -27.51 -12.09
N ASP A 307 -2.03 -26.58 -12.71
CA ASP A 307 -2.61 -26.67 -14.06
C ASP A 307 -3.12 -25.27 -14.48
N GLY A 308 -3.23 -25.02 -15.80
CA GLY A 308 -3.79 -23.77 -16.37
C GLY A 308 -2.75 -22.66 -16.54
N GLY A 309 -2.61 -22.07 -17.73
CA GLY A 309 -1.61 -21.02 -18.01
C GLY A 309 -1.87 -19.71 -17.25
N GLY A 310 -1.33 -18.58 -17.70
CA GLY A 310 -1.66 -17.31 -17.06
C GLY A 310 -0.68 -16.19 -17.33
N ASP A 311 -1.06 -14.99 -16.92
CA ASP A 311 -0.26 -13.78 -17.06
C ASP A 311 0.06 -13.22 -15.68
N ILE A 312 1.35 -13.03 -15.44
CA ILE A 312 1.87 -12.53 -14.16
C ILE A 312 2.69 -11.30 -14.46
N ASP A 313 2.16 -10.14 -14.10
CA ASP A 313 2.83 -8.85 -14.28
C ASP A 313 3.35 -8.35 -12.92
N ILE A 314 4.68 -8.25 -12.82
CA ILE A 314 5.39 -7.74 -11.66
C ILE A 314 6.11 -6.46 -12.10
N SER A 315 5.74 -5.32 -11.53
CA SER A 315 6.32 -4.04 -11.95
C SER A 315 6.61 -3.07 -10.81
N ARG A 316 7.78 -2.42 -10.84
CA ARG A 316 8.17 -1.44 -9.80
C ARG A 316 8.20 -2.03 -8.40
N CYS A 317 8.60 -3.28 -8.26
CA CYS A 317 8.63 -3.95 -6.96
C CYS A 317 10.05 -4.03 -6.39
N LEU A 318 10.14 -3.91 -5.07
CA LEU A 318 11.35 -4.20 -4.31
C LEU A 318 11.22 -5.63 -3.77
N LEU A 319 12.13 -6.52 -4.15
CA LEU A 319 12.20 -7.89 -3.65
C LEU A 319 13.57 -8.12 -3.04
N MET A 320 13.74 -7.64 -1.81
CA MET A 320 15.05 -7.52 -1.18
C MET A 320 15.20 -8.41 0.05
N GLY A 321 16.32 -9.14 0.14
CA GLY A 321 16.68 -9.88 1.35
C GLY A 321 15.70 -11.01 1.73
N ASN A 322 14.94 -11.56 0.78
CA ASN A 322 14.09 -12.71 1.04
C ASN A 322 14.96 -13.97 1.25
N GLY A 323 14.49 -14.90 2.06
CA GLY A 323 15.30 -16.02 2.53
C GLY A 323 15.57 -17.09 1.47
N ASP A 324 14.65 -17.30 0.53
CA ASP A 324 14.85 -18.17 -0.64
C ASP A 324 14.98 -17.30 -1.91
N ASN A 325 14.03 -17.33 -2.84
CA ASN A 325 14.12 -16.54 -4.07
C ASN A 325 13.47 -15.16 -3.91
N GLY A 326 13.89 -14.19 -4.72
CA GLY A 326 13.08 -13.00 -4.93
C GLY A 326 11.75 -13.38 -5.62
N ILE A 327 11.87 -14.06 -6.75
CA ILE A 327 10.74 -14.59 -7.53
C ILE A 327 11.00 -16.06 -7.86
N PHE A 328 10.04 -16.92 -7.58
CA PHE A 328 10.08 -18.34 -7.93
C PHE A 328 8.85 -18.73 -8.74
N VAL A 329 9.06 -19.25 -9.95
CA VAL A 329 7.99 -19.72 -10.84
C VAL A 329 8.24 -21.19 -11.19
N GLN A 330 7.29 -22.05 -10.83
CA GLN A 330 7.26 -23.46 -11.19
C GLN A 330 5.84 -23.89 -11.59
N GLY A 331 5.71 -25.00 -12.32
CA GLY A 331 4.43 -25.54 -12.76
C GLY A 331 4.56 -26.85 -13.53
N PRO A 332 3.54 -27.28 -14.27
CA PRO A 332 3.65 -28.40 -15.22
C PRO A 332 4.09 -27.90 -16.59
N MET A 333 4.93 -28.67 -17.29
CA MET A 333 5.43 -28.36 -18.65
C MET A 333 4.34 -28.18 -19.73
N ALA A 334 3.08 -28.50 -19.44
CA ALA A 334 2.00 -28.54 -20.42
C ALA A 334 1.30 -27.18 -20.66
N TYR A 335 1.63 -26.13 -19.92
CA TYR A 335 0.91 -24.85 -19.98
C TYR A 335 1.86 -23.65 -20.07
N SER A 336 1.45 -22.63 -20.85
CA SER A 336 2.19 -21.39 -21.03
C SER A 336 1.80 -20.38 -19.94
N TYR A 337 2.77 -20.01 -19.10
CA TYR A 337 2.70 -18.81 -18.28
C TYR A 337 3.53 -17.73 -18.93
N PHE A 338 3.06 -16.49 -18.90
CA PHE A 338 3.85 -15.35 -19.31
C PHE A 338 4.15 -14.48 -18.09
N THR A 339 5.40 -14.52 -17.64
CA THR A 339 5.85 -13.71 -16.49
C THR A 339 6.56 -12.47 -17.01
N THR A 340 5.98 -11.30 -16.75
CA THR A 340 6.61 -10.02 -17.01
C THR A 340 7.16 -9.46 -15.71
N VAL A 341 8.45 -9.12 -15.68
CA VAL A 341 9.09 -8.42 -14.56
C VAL A 341 9.72 -7.15 -15.09
N THR A 342 9.25 -6.00 -14.62
CA THR A 342 9.74 -4.70 -15.09
C THR A 342 10.06 -3.72 -13.99
N ASN A 343 11.06 -2.86 -14.21
CA ASN A 343 11.40 -1.75 -13.30
C ASN A 343 11.55 -2.19 -11.84
N SER A 344 11.99 -3.42 -11.58
CA SER A 344 12.00 -4.00 -10.23
C SER A 344 13.42 -4.23 -9.74
N VAL A 345 13.63 -4.10 -8.44
CA VAL A 345 14.91 -4.40 -7.78
C VAL A 345 14.77 -5.73 -7.07
N ILE A 346 15.60 -6.69 -7.44
CA ILE A 346 15.62 -8.04 -6.88
C ILE A 346 17.02 -8.30 -6.34
N ALA A 347 17.18 -8.10 -5.02
CA ALA A 347 18.52 -8.05 -4.44
C ALA A 347 18.67 -8.73 -3.09
N GLY A 348 19.83 -9.31 -2.81
CA GLY A 348 20.11 -9.86 -1.47
C GLY A 348 19.34 -11.14 -1.13
N ASN A 349 18.66 -11.78 -2.08
CA ASN A 349 17.84 -12.96 -1.80
C ASN A 349 18.71 -14.22 -1.61
N GLY A 350 18.18 -15.21 -0.90
CA GLY A 350 18.81 -16.49 -0.62
C GLY A 350 19.48 -16.57 0.75
N SER A 351 18.97 -15.85 1.76
CA SER A 351 19.62 -15.78 3.09
C SER A 351 19.39 -16.99 4.01
N LEU A 352 18.60 -18.01 3.64
CA LEU A 352 18.37 -19.17 4.50
C LEU A 352 19.40 -20.31 4.29
N PRO A 353 20.01 -20.86 5.36
CA PRO A 353 20.94 -21.98 5.27
C PRO A 353 20.28 -23.35 4.95
N LEU A 354 18.98 -23.38 4.61
CA LEU A 354 18.19 -24.62 4.53
C LEU A 354 18.01 -25.16 3.11
N SER A 355 18.30 -24.41 2.04
CA SER A 355 18.15 -24.93 0.68
C SER A 355 19.23 -24.41 -0.28
N LEU A 356 20.08 -25.30 -0.78
CA LEU A 356 21.21 -24.94 -1.66
C LEU A 356 20.78 -24.59 -3.11
N ASP A 357 19.50 -24.77 -3.42
CA ASP A 357 18.96 -24.75 -4.78
C ASP A 357 17.95 -23.62 -5.03
N TYR A 358 17.45 -22.91 -4.01
CA TYR A 358 16.40 -21.88 -4.14
C TYR A 358 16.85 -20.50 -3.64
N GLU A 359 18.08 -20.11 -3.97
CA GLU A 359 18.72 -18.89 -3.44
C GLU A 359 18.81 -17.77 -4.50
N ASN A 360 17.99 -17.82 -5.56
CA ASN A 360 18.19 -16.99 -6.75
C ASN A 360 17.45 -15.65 -6.65
N GLY A 361 17.87 -14.67 -7.47
CA GLY A 361 17.05 -13.47 -7.66
C GLY A 361 15.70 -13.84 -8.28
N ILE A 362 15.76 -14.40 -9.49
CA ILE A 362 14.62 -14.92 -10.22
C ILE A 362 14.93 -16.37 -10.63
N ASP A 363 14.08 -17.31 -10.21
CA ASP A 363 14.14 -18.71 -10.63
C ASP A 363 12.87 -19.07 -11.39
N LEU A 364 13.01 -19.19 -12.71
CA LEU A 364 11.95 -19.58 -13.64
C LEU A 364 12.23 -20.99 -14.10
N MET A 365 11.52 -21.93 -13.49
CA MET A 365 11.59 -23.31 -13.93
C MET A 365 10.78 -23.51 -15.21
N LEU A 366 9.67 -22.78 -15.41
CA LEU A 366 8.76 -22.94 -16.56
C LEU A 366 8.06 -21.63 -16.94
N GLY A 367 7.52 -21.56 -18.16
CA GLY A 367 6.81 -20.39 -18.71
C GLY A 367 7.71 -19.42 -19.46
N ASP A 368 7.12 -18.66 -20.39
CA ASP A 368 7.79 -17.55 -21.07
C ASP A 368 8.02 -16.38 -20.09
N ALA A 369 9.11 -15.64 -20.27
CA ALA A 369 9.40 -14.49 -19.45
C ALA A 369 9.95 -13.27 -20.20
N MET A 370 9.48 -12.11 -19.76
CA MET A 370 10.00 -10.82 -20.21
C MET A 370 10.54 -10.05 -19.01
N LEU A 371 11.86 -9.95 -18.94
CA LEU A 371 12.58 -9.24 -17.88
C LEU A 371 13.15 -7.96 -18.48
N VAL A 372 12.53 -6.82 -18.18
CA VAL A 372 12.93 -5.54 -18.77
C VAL A 372 13.23 -4.53 -17.68
N ASN A 373 14.41 -3.93 -17.74
CA ASN A 373 14.77 -2.81 -16.89
C ASN A 373 14.73 -3.17 -15.39
N ASN A 374 15.34 -4.28 -15.01
CA ASN A 374 15.43 -4.69 -13.61
C ASN A 374 16.84 -4.48 -13.07
N THR A 375 16.96 -4.36 -11.75
CA THR A 375 18.24 -4.42 -11.05
C THR A 375 18.30 -5.71 -10.24
N ILE A 376 19.10 -6.67 -10.70
CA ILE A 376 19.24 -8.00 -10.10
C ILE A 376 20.63 -8.13 -9.50
N ALA A 377 20.72 -7.87 -8.20
CA ALA A 377 22.00 -7.63 -7.55
C ALA A 377 22.19 -8.49 -6.31
N TYR A 378 23.39 -9.02 -6.11
CA TYR A 378 23.75 -9.56 -4.80
C TYR A 378 22.81 -10.67 -4.30
N ASN A 379 22.33 -11.57 -5.15
CA ASN A 379 21.63 -12.77 -4.70
C ASN A 379 22.63 -13.88 -4.38
N LEU A 380 22.28 -14.81 -3.50
CA LEU A 380 23.19 -15.84 -3.02
C LEU A 380 23.39 -17.00 -4.04
N GLY A 381 22.35 -17.26 -4.83
CA GLY A 381 22.35 -18.14 -5.97
C GLY A 381 22.73 -17.41 -7.25
N SER A 382 22.03 -17.75 -8.34
CA SER A 382 22.13 -17.02 -9.60
C SER A 382 21.30 -15.75 -9.55
N GLY A 383 21.66 -14.75 -10.35
CA GLY A 383 20.78 -13.59 -10.56
C GLY A 383 19.47 -14.03 -11.21
N ILE A 384 19.58 -14.66 -12.38
CA ILE A 384 18.46 -15.25 -13.12
C ILE A 384 18.76 -16.74 -13.37
N ARG A 385 17.79 -17.61 -13.14
CA ARG A 385 17.89 -19.04 -13.43
C ARG A 385 16.73 -19.49 -14.31
N LEU A 386 17.05 -20.07 -15.47
CA LEU A 386 16.13 -20.56 -16.50
C LEU A 386 16.50 -22.03 -16.81
N LEU A 387 15.74 -23.01 -16.33
CA LEU A 387 16.19 -24.42 -16.35
C LEU A 387 15.49 -25.39 -17.31
N ASP A 388 14.17 -25.31 -17.54
CA ASP A 388 13.50 -26.21 -18.49
C ASP A 388 13.32 -25.58 -19.87
N GLU A 389 12.95 -26.40 -20.87
CA GLU A 389 12.72 -25.97 -22.26
C GLU A 389 11.61 -24.90 -22.30
N LEU A 390 12.01 -23.63 -22.40
CA LEU A 390 11.12 -22.49 -22.60
C LEU A 390 10.96 -22.17 -24.08
N ALA A 391 9.81 -21.57 -24.41
CA ALA A 391 9.47 -21.15 -25.75
C ALA A 391 10.29 -19.92 -26.20
N LEU A 392 10.28 -19.67 -27.50
CA LEU A 392 11.13 -18.74 -28.25
C LEU A 392 10.96 -17.24 -27.92
N THR A 393 10.26 -16.88 -26.83
CA THR A 393 9.86 -15.48 -26.55
C THR A 393 10.52 -14.85 -25.32
N ASP A 394 11.36 -15.60 -24.61
CA ASP A 394 12.11 -15.08 -23.47
C ASP A 394 12.97 -13.87 -23.87
N SER A 395 12.93 -12.82 -23.05
CA SER A 395 13.80 -11.67 -23.24
C SER A 395 14.31 -11.08 -21.93
N VAL A 396 15.60 -10.76 -21.89
CA VAL A 396 16.23 -9.98 -20.81
C VAL A 396 16.88 -8.76 -21.42
N VAL A 397 16.33 -7.59 -21.09
CA VAL A 397 16.71 -6.31 -21.72
C VAL A 397 16.90 -5.22 -20.66
N ASN A 398 17.87 -4.33 -20.87
CA ASN A 398 18.17 -3.19 -19.99
C ASN A 398 18.32 -3.58 -18.51
N THR A 399 18.80 -4.78 -18.21
CA THR A 399 18.86 -5.28 -16.84
C THR A 399 20.28 -5.19 -16.31
N ILE A 400 20.44 -4.69 -15.09
CA ILE A 400 21.69 -4.80 -14.33
C ILE A 400 21.70 -6.18 -13.66
N ILE A 401 22.77 -6.94 -13.86
CA ILE A 401 22.99 -8.25 -13.26
C ILE A 401 24.38 -8.25 -12.60
N VAL A 402 24.44 -8.13 -11.27
CA VAL A 402 25.70 -7.82 -10.59
C VAL A 402 25.89 -8.53 -9.26
N GLY A 403 27.11 -8.98 -8.97
CA GLY A 403 27.48 -9.42 -7.62
C GLY A 403 26.73 -10.65 -7.09
N ASN A 404 26.05 -11.39 -7.97
CA ASN A 404 25.39 -12.65 -7.60
C ASN A 404 26.46 -13.71 -7.35
N HIS A 405 26.29 -14.52 -6.31
CA HIS A 405 27.36 -15.40 -5.82
C HIS A 405 27.60 -16.64 -6.71
N LYS A 406 26.57 -17.10 -7.44
CA LYS A 406 26.71 -18.02 -8.58
C LYS A 406 26.67 -17.23 -9.89
N GLU A 407 26.06 -17.72 -10.96
CA GLU A 407 26.05 -17.05 -12.25
C GLU A 407 25.14 -15.82 -12.26
N GLY A 408 25.48 -14.79 -13.06
CA GLY A 408 24.55 -13.68 -13.29
C GLY A 408 23.25 -14.19 -13.95
N ILE A 409 23.42 -15.09 -14.92
CA ILE A 409 22.34 -15.85 -15.52
C ILE A 409 22.76 -17.30 -15.76
N LEU A 410 21.92 -18.24 -15.35
CA LEU A 410 22.04 -19.68 -15.59
C LEU A 410 20.91 -20.12 -16.52
N LYS A 411 21.23 -20.40 -17.78
CA LYS A 411 20.30 -20.88 -18.80
C LYS A 411 20.63 -22.32 -19.21
N GLY A 412 19.74 -23.25 -18.90
CA GLY A 412 19.93 -24.70 -19.00
C GLY A 412 19.70 -25.33 -20.39
N PHE A 413 18.81 -24.78 -21.21
CA PHE A 413 18.44 -25.31 -22.54
C PHE A 413 19.26 -24.66 -23.67
N THR A 414 19.17 -25.16 -24.91
CA THR A 414 20.07 -24.72 -26.01
C THR A 414 19.56 -23.55 -26.87
N ASP A 415 18.27 -23.24 -26.85
CA ASP A 415 17.68 -22.21 -27.73
C ASP A 415 18.04 -20.79 -27.32
N LEU A 416 18.32 -19.91 -28.28
CA LEU A 416 18.69 -18.53 -28.00
C LEU A 416 17.48 -17.70 -27.54
N ILE A 417 17.68 -16.82 -26.55
CA ILE A 417 16.67 -15.90 -26.00
C ILE A 417 17.01 -14.45 -26.37
N GLY A 418 16.05 -13.54 -26.37
CA GLY A 418 16.33 -12.11 -26.49
C GLY A 418 17.23 -11.64 -25.34
N PHE A 419 18.42 -11.11 -25.64
CA PHE A 419 19.37 -10.73 -24.61
C PHE A 419 20.19 -9.51 -25.06
N ALA A 420 19.78 -8.33 -24.61
CA ALA A 420 20.28 -7.07 -25.16
C ALA A 420 20.44 -6.00 -24.07
N HIS A 421 21.43 -5.12 -24.24
CA HIS A 421 21.60 -3.92 -23.42
C HIS A 421 21.66 -4.19 -21.91
N ASN A 422 22.22 -5.33 -21.50
CA ASN A 422 22.38 -5.66 -20.08
C ASN A 422 23.77 -5.26 -19.58
N ALA A 423 23.85 -4.79 -18.34
CA ALA A 423 25.12 -4.58 -17.63
C ALA A 423 25.37 -5.78 -16.71
N ILE A 424 26.41 -6.55 -16.98
CA ILE A 424 26.71 -7.80 -16.28
C ILE A 424 28.09 -7.66 -15.66
N TYR A 425 28.21 -7.84 -14.35
CA TYR A 425 29.49 -7.60 -13.68
C TYR A 425 29.64 -8.39 -12.38
N ASP A 426 30.83 -8.95 -12.16
CA ASP A 426 31.25 -9.54 -10.88
C ASP A 426 30.27 -10.60 -10.34
N ASN A 427 29.71 -11.42 -11.24
CA ASN A 427 28.90 -12.57 -10.85
C ASN A 427 29.77 -13.83 -10.82
N GLY A 428 29.60 -14.66 -9.80
CA GLY A 428 30.11 -16.02 -9.77
C GLY A 428 31.61 -16.14 -9.54
N THR A 429 32.00 -17.16 -8.78
CA THR A 429 33.43 -17.41 -8.48
C THR A 429 34.18 -18.12 -9.61
N THR A 430 33.47 -18.71 -10.57
CA THR A 430 34.07 -19.54 -11.63
C THR A 430 33.60 -19.20 -13.05
N ARG A 431 32.44 -18.56 -13.21
CA ARG A 431 31.88 -18.10 -14.49
C ARG A 431 30.89 -16.96 -14.23
N GLU A 432 30.92 -15.96 -15.09
CA GLU A 432 30.11 -14.74 -14.97
C GLU A 432 28.65 -14.99 -15.40
N LEU A 433 28.46 -15.84 -16.39
CA LEU A 433 27.17 -16.32 -16.86
C LEU A 433 27.27 -17.79 -17.29
N TYR A 434 26.15 -18.41 -17.61
CA TYR A 434 26.10 -19.71 -18.27
C TYR A 434 24.93 -19.77 -19.24
N PHE A 435 25.23 -19.69 -20.54
CA PHE A 435 24.27 -19.95 -21.60
C PHE A 435 24.58 -21.31 -22.21
N ASN A 436 23.74 -22.30 -21.97
CA ASN A 436 23.84 -23.53 -22.73
C ASN A 436 23.49 -23.27 -24.20
N THR A 437 24.35 -23.75 -25.11
CA THR A 437 24.16 -23.63 -26.56
C THR A 437 24.50 -24.97 -27.23
N PRO A 438 24.05 -25.21 -28.48
CA PRO A 438 24.40 -26.43 -29.21
C PRO A 438 25.91 -26.64 -29.40
N ASN A 439 26.71 -25.57 -29.32
CA ASN A 439 28.15 -25.58 -29.57
C ASN A 439 29.00 -25.57 -28.28
N GLY A 440 28.38 -25.73 -27.11
CA GLY A 440 29.01 -25.63 -25.79
C GLY A 440 28.47 -24.45 -24.98
N GLY A 441 28.65 -24.50 -23.66
CA GLY A 441 28.18 -23.41 -22.78
C GLY A 441 29.03 -22.15 -22.93
N LEU A 442 28.39 -21.00 -23.17
CA LEU A 442 29.03 -19.68 -23.11
C LEU A 442 29.02 -19.19 -21.66
N THR A 443 30.12 -18.63 -21.19
CA THR A 443 30.37 -18.34 -19.77
C THR A 443 30.81 -16.92 -19.46
N THR A 444 31.15 -16.13 -20.49
CA THR A 444 31.58 -14.74 -20.36
C THR A 444 30.75 -13.80 -21.22
N VAL A 445 30.76 -12.50 -20.90
CA VAL A 445 30.10 -11.48 -21.71
C VAL A 445 30.70 -11.41 -23.13
N ASP A 446 32.01 -11.52 -23.27
CA ASP A 446 32.69 -11.51 -24.57
C ASP A 446 32.23 -12.67 -25.48
N GLU A 447 32.00 -13.85 -24.89
CA GLU A 447 31.54 -15.04 -25.62
C GLU A 447 30.12 -14.88 -26.17
N ILE A 448 29.21 -14.26 -25.41
CA ILE A 448 27.86 -13.96 -25.91
C ILE A 448 27.88 -12.81 -26.92
N GLN A 449 28.70 -11.77 -26.73
CA GLN A 449 28.84 -10.67 -27.69
C GLN A 449 29.32 -11.16 -29.06
N ALA A 450 30.17 -12.20 -29.09
CA ALA A 450 30.66 -12.81 -30.32
C ALA A 450 29.54 -13.45 -31.18
N LEU A 451 28.35 -13.68 -30.63
CA LEU A 451 27.17 -14.11 -31.40
C LEU A 451 26.63 -12.99 -32.32
N GLY A 452 26.94 -11.72 -32.05
CA GLY A 452 26.48 -10.58 -32.83
C GLY A 452 25.00 -10.23 -32.64
N GLY A 453 24.50 -9.23 -33.38
CA GLY A 453 23.12 -8.76 -33.25
C GLY A 453 22.86 -8.13 -31.88
N ASP A 454 21.70 -8.43 -31.29
CA ASP A 454 21.31 -7.96 -29.95
C ASP A 454 22.34 -8.36 -28.88
N TYR A 455 22.99 -9.52 -28.99
CA TYR A 455 23.97 -9.97 -28.00
C TYR A 455 25.20 -9.07 -27.89
N ALA A 456 25.56 -8.36 -28.96
CA ALA A 456 26.71 -7.45 -28.98
C ALA A 456 26.50 -6.19 -28.12
N THR A 457 25.28 -5.97 -27.64
CA THR A 457 24.90 -4.80 -26.83
C THR A 457 24.98 -5.03 -25.32
N ASN A 458 25.42 -6.21 -24.86
CA ASN A 458 25.60 -6.49 -23.43
C ASN A 458 26.99 -6.05 -22.98
N TYR A 459 27.13 -5.53 -21.77
CA TYR A 459 28.35 -4.85 -21.31
C TYR A 459 28.92 -5.49 -20.03
N PRO A 460 30.24 -5.78 -19.98
CA PRO A 460 30.92 -6.22 -18.76
C PRO A 460 31.31 -5.03 -17.87
N LEU A 461 30.33 -4.20 -17.49
CA LEU A 461 30.56 -2.92 -16.80
C LEU A 461 30.02 -2.94 -15.38
N PRO A 462 30.78 -2.43 -14.38
CA PRO A 462 30.25 -2.23 -13.05
C PRO A 462 29.10 -1.21 -13.11
N PRO A 463 27.99 -1.43 -12.39
CA PRO A 463 26.85 -0.52 -12.43
C PRO A 463 27.14 0.83 -11.76
N GLY A 464 28.16 0.94 -10.91
CA GLY A 464 28.47 2.20 -10.24
C GLY A 464 27.34 2.67 -9.29
N PHE A 465 26.80 1.75 -8.49
CA PHE A 465 25.88 2.10 -7.39
C PHE A 465 26.49 3.10 -6.42
N GLU A 466 25.63 3.80 -5.67
CA GLU A 466 26.08 4.65 -4.58
C GLU A 466 26.98 3.91 -3.58
N PRO A 467 28.02 4.55 -3.04
CA PRO A 467 28.94 3.91 -2.12
C PRO A 467 28.22 3.39 -0.86
N PRO A 468 28.54 2.17 -0.40
CA PRO A 468 27.98 1.66 0.84
C PRO A 468 28.43 2.50 2.05
N VAL A 469 27.55 2.59 3.05
CA VAL A 469 27.85 3.21 4.34
C VAL A 469 28.37 2.15 5.29
N TYR A 470 29.53 2.40 5.91
CA TYR A 470 30.18 1.46 6.81
C TYR A 470 30.05 1.88 8.28
N SER A 471 29.94 0.90 9.17
CA SER A 471 30.07 1.12 10.61
C SER A 471 30.47 -0.15 11.36
N ALA A 472 30.74 0.00 12.66
CA ALA A 472 31.01 -1.11 13.57
C ALA A 472 29.76 -1.45 14.39
N ALA A 473 29.49 -2.74 14.54
CA ALA A 473 28.47 -3.23 15.46
C ALA A 473 28.99 -3.18 16.89
N VAL A 474 28.23 -2.58 17.80
CA VAL A 474 28.47 -2.65 19.24
C VAL A 474 27.80 -3.89 19.82
N GLU A 475 26.55 -4.11 19.43
CA GLU A 475 25.71 -5.22 19.89
C GLU A 475 24.65 -5.54 18.83
N ALA A 476 24.21 -6.80 18.76
CA ALA A 476 23.06 -7.22 17.97
C ALA A 476 22.09 -8.01 18.86
N VAL A 477 20.83 -7.61 18.88
CA VAL A 477 19.79 -8.22 19.72
C VAL A 477 18.62 -8.63 18.83
N TYR A 478 18.31 -9.93 18.79
CA TYR A 478 17.13 -10.44 18.11
C TYR A 478 15.89 -10.23 18.99
N ASP A 479 14.90 -9.53 18.44
CA ASP A 479 13.58 -9.38 19.03
C ASP A 479 12.69 -10.52 18.51
N THR A 480 12.44 -11.52 19.35
CA THR A 480 11.61 -12.67 19.00
C THR A 480 10.14 -12.32 18.82
N LEU A 481 9.66 -11.16 19.31
CA LEU A 481 8.28 -10.73 19.15
C LEU A 481 8.08 -10.07 17.79
N GLU A 482 9.02 -9.21 17.41
CA GLU A 482 8.98 -8.51 16.12
C GLU A 482 9.64 -9.29 14.99
N HIS A 483 10.37 -10.37 15.30
CA HIS A 483 11.16 -11.13 14.34
C HIS A 483 12.17 -10.26 13.57
N VAL A 484 12.78 -9.30 14.25
CA VAL A 484 13.80 -8.40 13.69
C VAL A 484 15.03 -8.40 14.57
N THR A 485 16.18 -8.09 13.98
CA THR A 485 17.42 -7.87 14.74
C THR A 485 17.67 -6.37 14.86
N ARG A 486 17.91 -5.90 16.09
CA ARG A 486 18.40 -4.56 16.38
C ARG A 486 19.91 -4.59 16.45
N VAL A 487 20.58 -3.95 15.50
CA VAL A 487 22.03 -3.77 15.47
C VAL A 487 22.35 -2.39 16.02
N ILE A 488 22.94 -2.34 17.21
CA ILE A 488 23.39 -1.12 17.87
C ILE A 488 24.78 -0.77 17.38
N THR A 489 25.04 0.51 17.11
CA THR A 489 26.29 0.99 16.53
C THR A 489 26.78 2.28 17.22
N ASP A 490 28.09 2.52 17.14
CA ASP A 490 28.75 3.69 17.73
C ASP A 490 28.78 4.92 16.80
N ASN A 491 28.28 4.78 15.57
CA ASN A 491 28.31 5.80 14.53
C ASN A 491 26.95 6.50 14.35
N VAL A 492 26.98 7.85 14.38
CA VAL A 492 25.81 8.75 14.32
C VAL A 492 25.52 9.26 12.90
N GLN A 493 26.21 8.74 11.87
CA GLN A 493 26.14 9.28 10.50
C GLN A 493 25.07 8.62 9.60
N PHE A 494 24.12 7.89 10.17
CA PHE A 494 23.10 7.19 9.39
C PHE A 494 21.90 8.06 8.98
N ASP A 495 21.88 9.32 9.37
CA ASP A 495 20.82 10.28 9.04
C ASP A 495 20.65 10.49 7.51
N THR A 496 21.66 10.13 6.70
CA THR A 496 21.59 10.18 5.22
C THR A 496 20.98 8.93 4.58
N LEU A 497 20.84 7.82 5.32
CA LEU A 497 20.22 6.58 4.84
C LEU A 497 18.71 6.50 5.15
N VAL A 498 18.14 7.54 5.76
CA VAL A 498 16.84 7.52 6.45
C VAL A 498 15.64 7.26 5.52
N SER A 499 15.83 7.15 4.20
CA SER A 499 14.74 7.03 3.24
C SER A 499 14.87 5.92 2.20
N VAL A 500 15.85 5.01 2.31
CA VAL A 500 16.16 4.08 1.20
C VAL A 500 15.95 2.61 1.57
N PRO A 501 15.23 1.81 0.76
CA PRO A 501 15.27 0.36 0.86
C PRO A 501 16.71 -0.12 0.61
N ALA A 502 17.29 -0.81 1.58
CA ALA A 502 18.70 -1.15 1.55
C ALA A 502 18.97 -2.57 2.06
N LEU A 503 20.14 -3.10 1.71
CA LEU A 503 20.66 -4.35 2.22
C LEU A 503 21.69 -4.09 3.31
N PHE A 504 21.58 -4.82 4.41
CA PHE A 504 22.55 -4.91 5.48
C PHE A 504 23.49 -6.08 5.23
N TYR A 505 24.79 -5.77 5.24
CA TYR A 505 25.90 -6.71 5.04
C TYR A 505 26.63 -6.87 6.38
N PRO A 506 26.39 -7.97 7.12
CA PRO A 506 26.90 -8.14 8.49
C PRO A 506 28.43 -8.20 8.59
N ASP A 507 29.10 -8.65 7.52
CA ASP A 507 30.56 -8.66 7.39
C ASP A 507 30.98 -8.33 5.95
N THR A 508 31.85 -7.34 5.81
CA THR A 508 32.42 -6.89 4.54
C THR A 508 33.45 -7.86 3.93
N SER A 509 33.88 -8.89 4.65
CA SER A 509 34.87 -9.88 4.18
C SER A 509 34.36 -10.84 3.10
N GLN A 510 33.06 -10.77 2.75
CA GLN A 510 32.34 -11.70 1.86
C GLN A 510 32.36 -13.18 2.29
N SER A 511 32.95 -13.50 3.44
CA SER A 511 32.97 -14.87 3.98
C SER A 511 31.63 -15.28 4.59
N LEU A 512 30.82 -14.30 5.00
CA LEU A 512 29.42 -14.46 5.37
C LEU A 512 28.57 -14.04 4.17
N LEU A 513 27.73 -14.97 3.74
CA LEU A 513 26.96 -14.89 2.51
C LEU A 513 25.54 -14.32 2.71
N ARG A 514 25.11 -14.17 3.96
CA ARG A 514 23.75 -13.70 4.30
C ARG A 514 23.66 -12.18 4.24
N ARG A 515 22.62 -11.70 3.58
CA ARG A 515 22.24 -10.28 3.47
C ARG A 515 20.84 -10.13 4.06
N PHE A 516 20.59 -9.02 4.73
CA PHE A 516 19.31 -8.77 5.40
C PHE A 516 18.68 -7.49 4.88
N TYR A 517 17.35 -7.47 4.77
CA TYR A 517 16.63 -6.24 4.46
C TYR A 517 16.73 -5.27 5.63
N VAL A 518 17.12 -4.01 5.34
CA VAL A 518 17.09 -2.92 6.31
C VAL A 518 15.68 -2.40 6.43
N ASP A 519 15.09 -2.61 7.59
CA ASP A 519 13.71 -2.28 7.88
C ASP A 519 13.55 -0.84 8.37
N THR A 520 14.47 -0.39 9.22
CA THR A 520 14.45 0.97 9.76
C THR A 520 15.85 1.35 10.21
N VAL A 521 16.25 2.59 9.95
CA VAL A 521 17.50 3.16 10.44
C VAL A 521 17.19 4.27 11.43
N ARG A 522 17.84 4.23 12.60
CA ARG A 522 17.78 5.25 13.65
C ARG A 522 19.21 5.73 13.96
N ALA A 523 19.34 6.80 14.74
CA ALA A 523 20.62 7.44 15.01
C ALA A 523 21.74 6.50 15.49
N ASP A 524 21.42 5.50 16.32
CA ASP A 524 22.37 4.52 16.89
C ASP A 524 21.96 3.05 16.68
N THR A 525 20.87 2.81 15.93
CA THR A 525 20.26 1.48 15.81
C THR A 525 19.77 1.24 14.39
N ILE A 526 20.17 0.12 13.82
CA ILE A 526 19.64 -0.39 12.56
C ILE A 526 18.74 -1.58 12.88
N ILE A 527 17.52 -1.57 12.36
CA ILE A 527 16.56 -2.67 12.46
C ILE A 527 16.63 -3.42 11.13
N VAL A 528 16.91 -4.72 11.19
CA VAL A 528 16.93 -5.60 10.02
C VAL A 528 15.92 -6.73 10.17
N ALA A 529 15.29 -7.13 9.08
CA ALA A 529 14.36 -8.24 9.08
C ALA A 529 15.08 -9.57 9.40
N GLY A 530 14.49 -10.41 10.25
CA GLY A 530 15.03 -11.71 10.63
C GLY A 530 16.11 -11.70 11.72
N ASP A 531 16.64 -12.89 12.02
CA ASP A 531 17.72 -13.10 12.99
C ASP A 531 19.09 -13.03 12.30
N ALA A 532 19.81 -11.95 12.60
CA ALA A 532 21.16 -11.65 12.13
C ALA A 532 22.21 -11.77 13.27
N THR A 533 21.82 -12.21 14.47
CA THR A 533 22.72 -12.22 15.64
C THR A 533 23.88 -13.21 15.51
N ALA A 534 23.71 -14.26 14.72
CA ALA A 534 24.78 -15.20 14.38
C ALA A 534 25.82 -14.60 13.42
N ASP A 535 25.43 -13.59 12.65
CA ASP A 535 26.24 -12.98 11.60
C ASP A 535 26.92 -11.67 12.08
N VAL A 536 26.43 -11.05 13.16
CA VAL A 536 26.92 -9.77 13.69
C VAL A 536 27.57 -9.95 15.06
N ALA A 537 28.91 -9.95 15.09
CA ALA A 537 29.67 -9.99 16.33
C ALA A 537 30.02 -8.58 16.84
N PRO A 538 30.13 -8.34 18.16
CA PRO A 538 30.64 -7.07 18.68
C PRO A 538 32.01 -6.71 18.07
N GLY A 539 32.09 -5.53 17.48
CA GLY A 539 33.26 -5.00 16.76
C GLY A 539 33.36 -5.41 15.30
N SER A 540 32.44 -6.22 14.75
CA SER A 540 32.42 -6.51 13.31
C SER A 540 32.07 -5.26 12.50
N ILE A 541 32.73 -5.11 11.35
CA ILE A 541 32.42 -4.04 10.40
C ILE A 541 31.34 -4.55 9.47
N PHE A 542 30.22 -3.84 9.45
CA PHE A 542 29.13 -4.07 8.52
C PHE A 542 29.04 -2.92 7.52
N SER A 543 28.31 -3.16 6.44
CA SER A 543 27.92 -2.09 5.51
C SER A 543 26.43 -2.12 5.20
N ILE A 544 25.88 -0.95 4.86
CA ILE A 544 24.54 -0.81 4.28
C ILE A 544 24.71 -0.30 2.86
N GLN A 545 24.02 -0.93 1.91
CA GLN A 545 24.09 -0.56 0.50
C GLN A 545 22.67 -0.51 -0.10
N GLY A 546 22.38 0.58 -0.81
CA GLY A 546 21.17 0.71 -1.63
C GLY A 546 21.34 0.15 -3.04
N TYR A 547 20.33 0.35 -3.88
CA TYR A 547 20.33 -0.04 -5.30
C TYR A 547 20.48 1.15 -6.26
N HIS A 548 20.45 2.39 -5.76
CA HIS A 548 20.58 3.60 -6.58
C HIS A 548 21.90 3.66 -7.31
N LEU A 549 21.84 4.05 -8.58
CA LEU A 549 23.01 4.41 -9.37
C LEU A 549 23.59 5.73 -8.86
N SER A 550 24.92 5.80 -8.81
CA SER A 550 25.58 7.09 -8.61
C SER A 550 25.40 7.97 -9.86
N PRO A 551 25.42 9.31 -9.75
CA PRO A 551 25.37 10.21 -10.91
C PRO A 551 26.51 10.06 -11.92
N THR A 552 27.53 9.27 -11.60
CA THR A 552 28.66 8.96 -12.48
C THR A 552 28.64 7.51 -12.95
N SER A 553 27.51 6.83 -12.78
CA SER A 553 27.35 5.45 -13.19
C SER A 553 27.62 5.30 -14.69
N PRO A 554 28.43 4.32 -15.11
CA PRO A 554 28.70 4.07 -16.52
C PRO A 554 27.56 3.32 -17.22
N VAL A 555 26.45 3.03 -16.53
CA VAL A 555 25.27 2.37 -17.11
C VAL A 555 24.08 3.32 -17.30
N ILE A 556 24.26 4.60 -16.92
CA ILE A 556 23.42 5.72 -17.35
C ILE A 556 23.61 5.93 -18.86
N ASP A 557 22.52 6.19 -19.57
CA ASP A 557 22.45 6.44 -21.01
C ASP A 557 23.04 5.33 -21.90
N MET A 558 22.96 4.07 -21.46
CA MET A 558 23.58 2.91 -22.14
C MET A 558 22.60 1.81 -22.61
N GLY A 559 21.32 1.92 -22.23
CA GLY A 559 20.25 0.99 -22.55
C GLY A 559 19.75 1.09 -24.00
N GLY A 560 18.77 0.25 -24.34
CA GLY A 560 18.08 0.28 -25.63
C GLY A 560 16.64 -0.23 -25.51
N TYR A 561 15.77 0.06 -26.50
CA TYR A 561 14.35 -0.37 -26.55
C TYR A 561 13.33 0.43 -25.70
N THR A 562 12.95 1.61 -26.18
CA THR A 562 11.96 2.53 -25.53
C THR A 562 10.51 2.01 -25.49
N SER A 563 10.09 1.14 -26.41
CA SER A 563 8.66 0.79 -26.55
C SER A 563 8.11 -0.14 -25.47
N ARG A 564 8.96 -0.75 -24.65
CA ARG A 564 8.57 -1.71 -23.59
C ARG A 564 8.92 -1.23 -22.18
N MET A 565 9.48 -0.03 -22.06
CA MET A 565 9.76 0.57 -20.76
C MET A 565 8.56 1.40 -20.31
N GLY A 566 8.19 1.25 -19.03
CA GLY A 566 7.20 2.10 -18.41
C GLY A 566 7.67 3.56 -18.37
N GLY A 567 6.73 4.50 -18.36
CA GLY A 567 7.04 5.94 -18.30
C GLY A 567 7.65 6.41 -16.97
N PHE A 568 7.72 5.54 -15.97
CA PHE A 568 8.33 5.82 -14.67
C PHE A 568 9.18 4.64 -14.19
N ASP A 569 10.25 4.95 -13.46
CA ASP A 569 11.16 4.01 -12.79
C ASP A 569 10.55 3.38 -11.52
N ILE A 570 11.37 2.72 -10.70
CA ILE A 570 10.92 2.06 -9.47
C ILE A 570 10.44 3.02 -8.39
N ASP A 571 11.02 4.21 -8.28
CA ASP A 571 10.66 5.20 -7.27
C ASP A 571 9.49 6.10 -7.75
N GLY A 572 8.94 5.81 -8.93
CA GLY A 572 7.82 6.54 -9.51
C GLY A 572 8.24 7.85 -10.18
N GLN A 573 9.53 8.05 -10.43
CA GLN A 573 10.04 9.22 -11.14
C GLN A 573 9.89 9.01 -12.65
N PRO A 574 9.60 10.06 -13.45
CA PRO A 574 9.57 9.93 -14.90
C PRO A 574 10.91 9.39 -15.39
N ARG A 575 10.86 8.41 -16.29
CA ARG A 575 12.09 7.87 -16.86
C ARG A 575 12.85 8.98 -17.59
N VAL A 576 14.05 9.26 -17.14
CA VAL A 576 14.92 10.26 -17.77
C VAL A 576 15.65 9.53 -18.89
N GLN A 577 15.52 10.06 -20.11
CA GLN A 577 16.20 9.49 -21.27
C GLN A 577 17.53 10.20 -21.53
N ASP A 578 18.08 10.99 -20.61
CA ASP A 578 19.34 11.74 -20.75
C ASP A 578 19.84 11.96 -19.31
N GLY A 579 20.17 10.85 -18.64
CA GLY A 579 20.41 10.79 -17.20
C GLY A 579 21.65 11.57 -16.78
N ASP A 580 22.64 11.71 -17.66
CA ASP A 580 23.85 12.51 -17.43
C ASP A 580 23.77 13.96 -17.94
N PHE A 581 22.68 14.32 -18.61
CA PHE A 581 22.39 15.63 -19.19
C PHE A 581 23.42 16.12 -20.23
N ASP A 582 24.10 15.21 -20.93
CA ASP A 582 25.04 15.55 -21.99
C ASP A 582 24.36 15.98 -23.31
N GLY A 583 23.03 15.77 -23.39
CA GLY A 583 22.20 16.11 -24.54
C GLY A 583 21.99 14.96 -25.54
N ASN A 584 22.51 13.76 -25.27
CA ASN A 584 22.30 12.55 -26.06
C ASN A 584 21.32 11.61 -25.36
N ALA A 585 20.04 11.75 -25.72
CA ALA A 585 19.03 11.03 -25.00
C ALA A 585 19.01 9.50 -25.27
N VAL A 586 19.47 8.69 -24.30
CA VAL A 586 19.39 7.22 -24.25
C VAL A 586 18.74 6.78 -22.93
N VAL A 587 18.21 5.56 -22.86
CA VAL A 587 17.61 5.04 -21.64
C VAL A 587 18.66 4.40 -20.76
N ASP A 588 18.51 4.44 -19.45
CA ASP A 588 19.45 3.78 -18.57
C ASP A 588 19.25 2.25 -18.56
N ILE A 589 20.26 1.55 -18.07
CA ILE A 589 20.16 0.13 -17.75
C ILE A 589 19.87 0.02 -16.25
N GLY A 590 18.85 -0.75 -15.87
CA GLY A 590 18.50 -0.99 -14.47
C GLY A 590 17.19 -0.34 -14.05
N ALA A 591 16.62 -0.80 -12.93
CA ALA A 591 15.31 -0.36 -12.43
C ALA A 591 15.25 1.10 -11.97
N ASP A 592 16.39 1.74 -11.82
CA ASP A 592 16.56 3.00 -11.10
C ASP A 592 17.79 3.75 -11.61
N GLU A 593 17.64 5.07 -11.77
CA GLU A 593 18.51 5.95 -12.55
C GLU A 593 19.26 6.92 -11.63
N LEU A 594 18.60 7.46 -10.59
CA LEU A 594 19.17 8.35 -9.56
C LEU A 594 18.27 8.38 -8.31
N PRO A 595 18.85 8.55 -7.09
CA PRO A 595 18.05 8.91 -5.93
C PRO A 595 17.26 10.17 -6.23
N ALA A 596 16.01 10.25 -5.74
CA ALA A 596 15.23 11.48 -5.85
C ALA A 596 16.06 12.65 -5.34
N ASP A 597 16.52 13.51 -6.25
CA ASP A 597 17.09 14.79 -5.88
C ASP A 597 16.05 15.44 -4.95
N SER A 598 16.45 16.01 -3.82
CA SER A 598 15.53 16.37 -2.72
C SER A 598 14.46 17.43 -3.07
N ALA A 599 14.25 17.72 -4.34
CA ALA A 599 13.07 18.35 -4.88
C ALA A 599 12.43 17.44 -5.95
N VAL A 600 11.55 16.52 -5.53
CA VAL A 600 10.42 16.12 -6.38
C VAL A 600 9.81 17.40 -6.92
N ALA A 601 9.71 17.52 -8.25
CA ALA A 601 9.12 18.71 -8.85
C ALA A 601 7.73 18.91 -8.21
N PRO A 602 7.48 20.07 -7.56
CA PRO A 602 6.27 20.25 -6.78
C PRO A 602 5.04 20.15 -7.68
N LEU A 603 3.91 19.70 -7.13
CA LEU A 603 2.64 19.83 -7.82
C LEU A 603 2.47 21.31 -8.22
N GLN A 604 2.07 21.57 -9.47
CA GLN A 604 1.82 22.92 -9.96
C GLN A 604 0.47 22.96 -10.66
N VAL A 605 -0.28 24.04 -10.45
CA VAL A 605 -1.50 24.32 -11.21
C VAL A 605 -1.17 25.41 -12.22
N THR A 606 -1.17 25.07 -13.50
CA THR A 606 -0.79 25.98 -14.59
C THR A 606 -1.99 26.76 -15.13
N ARG A 607 -3.22 26.24 -14.94
CA ARG A 607 -4.47 26.96 -15.25
C ARG A 607 -5.55 26.70 -14.20
N PRO A 608 -6.36 27.72 -13.82
CA PRO A 608 -6.44 29.08 -14.41
C PRO A 608 -5.20 29.96 -14.19
N VAL A 609 -4.91 30.85 -15.13
CA VAL A 609 -3.79 31.82 -15.04
C VAL A 609 -4.19 33.07 -14.24
N GLU A 610 -3.20 33.84 -13.81
CA GLU A 610 -3.43 35.05 -13.02
C GLU A 610 -4.38 36.03 -13.73
N GLY A 611 -5.45 36.41 -13.04
CA GLY A 611 -6.45 37.35 -13.52
C GLY A 611 -7.40 36.81 -14.60
N GLN A 612 -7.33 35.51 -14.95
CA GLN A 612 -8.24 34.91 -15.92
C GLN A 612 -9.70 35.19 -15.54
N LEU A 613 -10.50 35.62 -16.51
CA LEU A 613 -11.93 35.82 -16.36
C LEU A 613 -12.69 34.58 -16.84
N CYS A 614 -13.49 34.00 -15.96
CA CYS A 614 -14.37 32.87 -16.23
C CYS A 614 -15.82 33.33 -16.15
N LEU A 615 -16.63 33.01 -17.16
CA LEU A 615 -18.03 33.39 -17.20
C LEU A 615 -18.92 32.29 -16.61
N VAL A 616 -19.91 32.70 -15.81
CA VAL A 616 -20.86 31.76 -15.21
C VAL A 616 -21.54 30.92 -16.27
N GLY A 617 -21.49 29.59 -16.12
CA GLY A 617 -22.15 28.63 -17.01
C GLY A 617 -21.33 28.18 -18.21
N ASP A 618 -20.22 28.85 -18.51
CA ASP A 618 -19.24 28.43 -19.52
C ASP A 618 -18.32 27.33 -18.98
N THR A 619 -17.47 26.79 -19.85
CA THR A 619 -16.45 25.79 -19.50
C THR A 619 -15.04 26.37 -19.61
N THR A 620 -14.20 26.12 -18.61
CA THR A 620 -12.75 26.39 -18.65
C THR A 620 -11.97 25.09 -18.47
N THR A 621 -10.75 25.01 -19.00
CA THR A 621 -9.83 23.91 -18.70
C THR A 621 -9.01 24.23 -17.46
N ILE A 622 -8.88 23.25 -16.55
CA ILE A 622 -7.92 23.22 -15.46
C ILE A 622 -6.74 22.38 -15.95
N GLU A 623 -5.53 22.92 -15.83
CA GLU A 623 -4.29 22.26 -16.23
C GLU A 623 -3.33 22.25 -15.05
N TRP A 624 -2.62 21.14 -14.87
CA TRP A 624 -1.67 20.95 -13.79
C TRP A 624 -0.48 20.12 -14.26
N SER A 625 0.58 20.13 -13.44
CA SER A 625 1.69 19.18 -13.49
C SER A 625 1.78 18.53 -12.11
N ALA A 626 1.59 17.22 -12.07
CA ALA A 626 1.60 16.43 -10.84
C ALA A 626 2.51 15.21 -11.03
N PRO A 627 3.84 15.40 -11.04
CA PRO A 627 4.77 14.29 -11.16
C PRO A 627 4.66 13.39 -9.91
N ALA A 628 4.83 12.07 -10.11
CA ALA A 628 4.72 11.07 -9.06
C ALA A 628 3.37 11.08 -8.30
N THR A 629 2.27 11.34 -9.00
CA THR A 629 0.90 11.23 -8.48
C THR A 629 0.08 10.38 -9.44
N ASP A 630 -0.67 9.39 -8.95
CA ASP A 630 -1.51 8.53 -9.81
C ASP A 630 -2.85 9.22 -10.17
N SER A 631 -3.47 9.87 -9.18
CA SER A 631 -4.75 10.57 -9.35
C SER A 631 -4.86 11.78 -8.43
N VAL A 632 -5.65 12.76 -8.83
CA VAL A 632 -5.83 14.03 -8.12
C VAL A 632 -7.30 14.33 -7.84
N ASP A 633 -7.54 15.01 -6.72
CA ASP A 633 -8.80 15.66 -6.41
C ASP A 633 -8.74 17.13 -6.84
N LEU A 634 -9.82 17.60 -7.48
CA LEU A 634 -9.94 18.96 -7.99
C LEU A 634 -10.92 19.73 -7.12
N LEU A 635 -10.48 20.85 -6.55
CA LEU A 635 -11.30 21.70 -5.70
C LEU A 635 -11.26 23.16 -6.17
N TYR A 636 -12.27 23.94 -5.79
CA TYR A 636 -12.28 25.39 -5.98
C TYR A 636 -12.82 26.14 -4.76
N THR A 637 -12.46 27.41 -4.68
CA THR A 637 -13.00 28.38 -3.73
C THR A 637 -13.41 29.64 -4.47
N VAL A 638 -14.37 30.38 -3.89
CA VAL A 638 -14.82 31.70 -4.35
C VAL A 638 -14.57 32.79 -3.31
N ASP A 639 -13.90 32.48 -2.21
CA ASP A 639 -13.78 33.35 -1.04
C ASP A 639 -12.35 33.36 -0.46
N TYR A 640 -11.34 33.08 -1.29
CA TYR A 640 -9.96 32.96 -0.83
C TYR A 640 -9.48 34.26 -0.14
N ASP A 641 -9.00 34.14 1.09
CA ASP A 641 -8.35 35.22 1.82
C ASP A 641 -6.84 35.02 1.90
N SER A 642 -6.10 35.80 1.11
CA SER A 642 -4.64 35.76 1.09
C SER A 642 -3.99 36.25 2.39
N ALA A 643 -4.68 37.05 3.21
CA ALA A 643 -4.15 37.54 4.48
C ALA A 643 -4.35 36.53 5.61
N ALA A 644 -5.46 35.80 5.60
CA ALA A 644 -5.78 34.78 6.61
C ALA A 644 -5.29 33.37 6.23
N GLY A 645 -5.09 33.08 4.94
CA GLY A 645 -4.71 31.76 4.45
C GLY A 645 -5.81 30.70 4.58
N VAL A 646 -7.06 31.11 4.77
CA VAL A 646 -8.22 30.22 5.01
C VAL A 646 -9.25 30.40 3.90
N ALA A 647 -9.84 29.30 3.44
CA ALA A 647 -10.93 29.28 2.46
C ALA A 647 -11.82 28.05 2.66
N VAL A 648 -13.06 28.10 2.19
CA VAL A 648 -13.92 26.91 2.08
C VAL A 648 -13.73 26.33 0.68
N TRP A 649 -13.28 25.07 0.61
CA TRP A 649 -13.05 24.35 -0.64
C TRP A 649 -14.26 23.49 -1.00
N MET A 650 -14.64 23.54 -2.27
CA MET A 650 -15.71 22.73 -2.86
C MET A 650 -15.12 21.82 -3.92
N TYR A 651 -15.52 20.55 -3.93
CA TYR A 651 -15.09 19.61 -4.96
C TYR A 651 -15.65 19.98 -6.34
N ILE A 652 -14.77 19.92 -7.33
CA ILE A 652 -15.10 19.87 -8.74
C ILE A 652 -15.28 18.40 -9.15
N ASP A 653 -14.27 17.59 -8.82
CA ASP A 653 -14.22 16.16 -9.10
C ASP A 653 -13.18 15.47 -8.20
N THR A 654 -13.21 14.15 -8.14
CA THR A 654 -12.31 13.32 -7.32
C THR A 654 -11.72 12.16 -8.11
N GLY A 655 -10.48 11.79 -7.82
CA GLY A 655 -9.82 10.63 -8.44
C GLY A 655 -9.56 10.78 -9.95
N VAL A 656 -9.32 12.01 -10.42
CA VAL A 656 -8.98 12.28 -11.83
C VAL A 656 -7.56 11.77 -12.10
N PRO A 657 -7.31 10.94 -13.12
CA PRO A 657 -5.95 10.48 -13.44
C PRO A 657 -4.99 11.65 -13.64
N ALA A 658 -3.85 11.64 -12.94
CA ALA A 658 -2.98 12.81 -12.86
C ALA A 658 -2.27 13.16 -14.17
N ASP A 659 -2.16 12.19 -15.08
CA ASP A 659 -1.58 12.30 -16.43
C ASP A 659 -2.59 12.80 -17.49
N THR A 660 -3.83 13.11 -17.08
CA THR A 660 -4.83 13.71 -17.95
C THR A 660 -4.32 15.06 -18.47
N PRO A 661 -4.40 15.37 -19.79
CA PRO A 661 -3.87 16.62 -20.37
C PRO A 661 -4.61 17.90 -19.89
N GLY A 662 -5.66 17.76 -19.10
CA GLY A 662 -6.45 18.85 -18.51
C GLY A 662 -7.90 18.43 -18.23
N TYR A 663 -8.57 19.12 -17.31
CA TYR A 663 -9.94 18.84 -16.90
C TYR A 663 -10.90 19.95 -17.36
N LEU A 664 -11.96 19.59 -18.08
CA LEU A 664 -13.00 20.54 -18.52
C LEU A 664 -13.98 20.84 -17.38
N TRP A 665 -13.82 21.99 -16.74
CA TRP A 665 -14.64 22.43 -15.63
C TRP A 665 -15.74 23.40 -16.08
N ARG A 666 -17.00 23.08 -15.74
CA ARG A 666 -18.14 23.99 -15.93
C ARG A 666 -18.25 24.98 -14.76
N ILE A 667 -18.14 26.27 -15.08
CA ILE A 667 -18.09 27.35 -14.09
C ILE A 667 -19.43 27.46 -13.32
N PRO A 668 -19.40 27.42 -11.98
CA PRO A 668 -20.60 27.49 -11.14
C PRO A 668 -21.22 28.90 -11.15
N ALA A 669 -22.48 28.99 -10.72
CA ALA A 669 -23.21 30.25 -10.58
C ALA A 669 -22.79 31.05 -9.34
N ALA A 670 -21.51 31.41 -9.27
CA ALA A 670 -20.91 32.21 -8.20
C ALA A 670 -20.21 33.44 -8.79
N TRP A 671 -20.24 34.58 -8.10
CA TRP A 671 -19.63 35.82 -8.58
C TRP A 671 -18.54 36.22 -7.59
N SER A 672 -17.29 36.13 -8.00
CA SER A 672 -16.19 36.46 -7.11
C SER A 672 -14.91 36.80 -7.86
N PRO A 673 -14.16 37.83 -7.42
CA PRO A 673 -12.81 38.09 -7.87
C PRO A 673 -11.73 37.36 -7.04
N ARG A 674 -12.14 36.51 -6.08
CA ARG A 674 -11.27 35.84 -5.09
C ARG A 674 -11.24 34.32 -5.31
N CYS A 675 -11.24 33.89 -6.56
CA CYS A 675 -11.32 32.47 -6.90
C CYS A 675 -9.92 31.83 -6.99
N ARG A 676 -9.83 30.57 -6.56
CA ARG A 676 -8.69 29.68 -6.79
C ARG A 676 -9.16 28.25 -7.03
N VAL A 677 -8.37 27.52 -7.80
CA VAL A 677 -8.46 26.06 -7.93
C VAL A 677 -7.33 25.46 -7.10
N MET A 678 -7.59 24.33 -6.46
CA MET A 678 -6.59 23.51 -5.80
C MET A 678 -6.62 22.12 -6.40
N VAL A 679 -5.43 21.60 -6.65
CA VAL A 679 -5.22 20.22 -7.09
C VAL A 679 -4.50 19.53 -5.95
N VAL A 680 -5.05 18.42 -5.48
CA VAL A 680 -4.58 17.66 -4.32
C VAL A 680 -4.30 16.24 -4.77
N ASP A 681 -3.20 15.65 -4.33
CA ASP A 681 -2.96 14.22 -4.52
C ASP A 681 -4.04 13.42 -3.76
N ALA A 682 -4.77 12.55 -4.46
CA ALA A 682 -5.88 11.80 -3.88
C ALA A 682 -5.40 10.78 -2.82
N ALA A 683 -4.14 10.37 -2.86
CA ALA A 683 -3.54 9.47 -1.87
C ALA A 683 -2.84 10.21 -0.72
N ASP A 684 -2.42 11.47 -0.92
CA ASP A 684 -1.74 12.29 0.09
C ASP A 684 -2.18 13.76 0.06
N SER A 685 -3.14 14.10 0.91
CA SER A 685 -3.66 15.48 1.00
C SER A 685 -2.62 16.55 1.37
N SER A 686 -1.46 16.16 1.90
CA SER A 686 -0.37 17.11 2.20
C SER A 686 0.31 17.63 0.92
N ARG A 687 0.24 16.86 -0.18
CA ARG A 687 0.72 17.26 -1.51
C ARG A 687 -0.39 17.96 -2.29
N HIS A 688 -0.34 19.27 -2.31
CA HIS A 688 -1.31 20.08 -3.04
C HIS A 688 -0.67 21.33 -3.62
N ALA A 689 -1.31 21.87 -4.66
CA ALA A 689 -0.97 23.18 -5.19
C ALA A 689 -2.22 23.97 -5.57
N MET A 690 -2.07 25.28 -5.56
CA MET A 690 -3.13 26.22 -5.89
C MET A 690 -2.82 26.95 -7.19
N SER A 691 -3.86 27.20 -8.00
CA SER A 691 -3.78 28.08 -9.15
C SER A 691 -3.44 29.51 -8.73
N ALA A 692 -3.00 30.32 -9.69
CA ALA A 692 -3.03 31.77 -9.54
C ALA A 692 -4.47 32.27 -9.31
N PRO A 693 -4.67 33.46 -8.69
CA PRO A 693 -5.99 34.04 -8.52
C PRO A 693 -6.67 34.29 -9.86
N PHE A 694 -7.94 33.91 -9.98
CA PHE A 694 -8.78 34.20 -11.15
C PHE A 694 -10.14 34.75 -10.71
N ARG A 695 -10.99 35.11 -11.67
CA ARG A 695 -12.27 35.79 -11.41
C ARG A 695 -13.41 35.04 -12.08
N ILE A 696 -14.52 34.91 -11.37
CA ILE A 696 -15.79 34.45 -11.95
C ILE A 696 -16.79 35.61 -11.98
N LYS A 697 -17.39 35.87 -13.15
CA LYS A 697 -18.38 36.95 -13.36
C LYS A 697 -19.55 36.43 -14.20
N GLY A 698 -20.75 36.98 -14.00
CA GLY A 698 -21.88 36.81 -14.92
C GLY A 698 -21.91 37.88 -16.02
N TYR A 699 -22.85 37.74 -16.96
CA TYR A 699 -23.13 38.72 -18.03
C TYR A 699 -23.88 39.97 -17.53
N VAL A 700 -23.39 40.58 -16.44
CA VAL A 700 -23.98 41.78 -15.82
C VAL A 700 -22.85 42.78 -15.56
N LEU A 701 -23.09 44.06 -15.81
CA LEU A 701 -22.16 45.11 -15.44
C LEU A 701 -21.97 45.11 -13.92
N THR A 702 -20.72 45.07 -13.44
CA THR A 702 -20.40 45.06 -12.01
C THR A 702 -19.32 46.08 -11.69
N ARG A 703 -19.34 46.64 -10.47
CA ARG A 703 -18.19 47.34 -9.89
C ARG A 703 -17.61 46.53 -8.74
N LEU A 704 -16.32 46.76 -8.45
CA LEU A 704 -15.69 46.26 -7.22
C LEU A 704 -15.92 47.26 -6.10
N THR A 705 -16.36 46.77 -4.95
CA THR A 705 -16.38 47.51 -3.68
C THR A 705 -15.00 47.47 -3.01
N ASP A 706 -14.81 48.29 -1.97
CA ASP A 706 -13.54 48.37 -1.20
C ASP A 706 -13.13 47.03 -0.57
N ASP A 707 -14.08 46.13 -0.32
CA ASP A 707 -13.84 44.76 0.18
C ASP A 707 -13.61 43.72 -0.94
N SER A 708 -13.49 44.18 -2.20
CA SER A 708 -13.30 43.34 -3.39
C SER A 708 -14.44 42.35 -3.63
N THR A 709 -15.69 42.77 -3.39
CA THR A 709 -16.87 42.02 -3.83
C THR A 709 -17.47 42.64 -5.09
N TYR A 710 -18.12 41.81 -5.92
CA TYR A 710 -18.83 42.33 -7.10
C TYR A 710 -20.20 42.87 -6.68
N LEU A 711 -20.42 44.17 -6.92
CA LEU A 711 -21.74 44.78 -6.84
C LEU A 711 -22.33 44.86 -8.27
N PRO A 712 -23.46 44.21 -8.56
CA PRO A 712 -24.16 44.40 -9.83
C PRO A 712 -24.56 45.86 -9.97
N PHE A 713 -24.40 46.40 -11.18
CA PHE A 713 -25.01 47.65 -11.56
C PHE A 713 -26.52 47.45 -11.66
N LEU A 714 -27.25 48.23 -10.89
CA LEU A 714 -28.70 48.25 -10.90
C LEU A 714 -29.14 49.58 -11.53
N PRO A 715 -29.67 49.59 -12.77
CA PRO A 715 -29.98 50.85 -13.47
C PRO A 715 -30.87 51.81 -12.69
N TYR A 716 -31.77 51.28 -11.85
CA TYR A 716 -32.71 52.05 -11.04
C TYR A 716 -32.09 52.62 -9.75
N GLU A 717 -30.96 52.10 -9.28
CA GLU A 717 -30.24 52.58 -8.08
C GLU A 717 -28.99 53.39 -8.45
N ASP A 718 -28.20 52.87 -9.40
CA ASP A 718 -26.87 53.39 -9.73
C ASP A 718 -26.88 54.37 -10.92
N GLY A 719 -27.98 54.41 -11.70
CA GLY A 719 -28.03 55.06 -13.02
C GLY A 719 -27.79 56.57 -13.07
N TRP A 720 -27.66 57.26 -11.92
CA TRP A 720 -27.54 58.73 -11.85
C TRP A 720 -26.61 59.26 -10.75
N ALA A 721 -25.79 58.41 -10.10
CA ALA A 721 -25.01 58.80 -8.92
C ALA A 721 -23.57 59.32 -9.18
N ILE A 722 -23.11 59.39 -10.43
CA ILE A 722 -21.79 59.95 -10.78
C ILE A 722 -22.00 61.30 -11.47
N PRO A 723 -21.51 62.43 -10.92
CA PRO A 723 -21.52 63.70 -11.66
C PRO A 723 -20.62 63.55 -12.90
N ASN A 724 -21.24 63.56 -14.09
CA ASN A 724 -20.52 63.56 -15.36
C ASN A 724 -19.85 64.92 -15.60
N ASP A 725 -18.63 65.12 -15.10
CA ASP A 725 -17.72 66.08 -15.72
C ASP A 725 -17.05 65.39 -16.92
N SER A 726 -17.17 65.99 -18.10
CA SER A 726 -16.50 65.53 -19.32
C SER A 726 -14.98 65.43 -19.21
N ALA A 727 -14.37 66.12 -18.24
CA ALA A 727 -12.94 66.03 -17.97
C ALA A 727 -12.54 64.73 -17.23
N ASP A 728 -13.45 64.12 -16.49
CA ASP A 728 -13.20 62.95 -15.62
C ASP A 728 -13.84 61.66 -16.16
N MET A 729 -14.61 61.76 -17.24
CA MET A 729 -15.17 60.62 -17.94
C MET A 729 -14.15 59.96 -18.85
N TRP A 730 -14.24 58.63 -18.98
CA TRP A 730 -13.55 57.90 -20.04
C TRP A 730 -13.87 58.51 -21.42
N PRO A 731 -12.97 58.41 -22.41
CA PRO A 731 -13.26 58.88 -23.77
C PRO A 731 -14.59 58.30 -24.29
N GLU A 732 -15.31 59.06 -25.11
CA GLU A 732 -16.61 58.65 -25.68
C GLU A 732 -16.55 57.30 -26.43
N SER A 733 -15.39 56.97 -26.98
CA SER A 733 -15.13 55.67 -27.62
C SER A 733 -15.11 54.49 -26.65
N TRP A 734 -15.07 54.72 -25.34
CA TRP A 734 -14.96 53.72 -24.29
C TRP A 734 -16.28 53.54 -23.53
N TYR A 735 -16.96 54.59 -23.05
CA TYR A 735 -18.20 54.40 -22.29
C TYR A 735 -19.41 54.03 -23.17
N ARG A 736 -19.44 54.41 -24.46
CA ARG A 736 -20.51 53.98 -25.39
C ARG A 736 -20.52 52.47 -25.68
N ARG A 737 -19.54 51.74 -25.16
CA ARG A 737 -19.42 50.29 -25.30
C ARG A 737 -20.33 49.53 -24.35
N PHE A 738 -20.87 50.13 -23.30
CA PHE A 738 -21.71 49.41 -22.34
C PHE A 738 -23.21 49.66 -22.63
N ASP A 739 -24.03 48.61 -22.55
CA ASP A 739 -25.49 48.73 -22.60
C ASP A 739 -26.03 48.97 -21.18
N TYR A 740 -26.11 50.25 -20.81
CA TYR A 740 -26.60 50.69 -19.52
C TYR A 740 -28.12 50.54 -19.35
N ASP A 741 -28.89 50.35 -20.44
CA ASP A 741 -30.34 50.18 -20.38
C ASP A 741 -30.72 48.78 -19.89
N THR A 742 -29.95 47.77 -20.32
CA THR A 742 -30.17 46.37 -19.92
C THR A 742 -29.26 45.90 -18.79
N ALA A 743 -28.28 46.72 -18.38
CA ALA A 743 -27.17 46.34 -17.48
C ALA A 743 -26.34 45.14 -17.97
N THR A 744 -26.44 44.80 -19.25
CA THR A 744 -25.68 43.71 -19.87
C THR A 744 -24.36 44.28 -20.40
N ASP A 745 -23.25 43.66 -20.02
CA ASP A 745 -21.92 44.00 -20.56
C ASP A 745 -21.76 43.31 -21.92
N PRO A 746 -21.64 44.02 -23.05
CA PRO A 746 -21.55 43.38 -24.36
C PRO A 746 -20.11 42.97 -24.73
N PHE A 747 -19.12 43.20 -23.85
CA PHE A 747 -17.70 42.90 -24.09
C PHE A 747 -17.09 41.88 -23.12
N THR A 748 -17.90 41.33 -22.21
CA THR A 748 -17.66 40.08 -21.49
C THR A 748 -18.87 39.19 -21.72
#